data_AF-A0A5N6DKD2-F1
#
_entry.id   AF-A0A5N6DKD2-F1
#
_cell.length_a   1.000
_cell.length_b   1.000
_cell.length_c   1.000
_cell.angle_alpha   90.00
_cell.angle_beta   90.00
_cell.angle_gamma   90.00
#
_symmetry.space_group_name_H-M   'P 1'
#
loop_
_entity.id
_entity.type
_entity.pdbx_description
1 polymer ?
#
loop_
_entity_poly.entity_id
_entity_poly.type
_entity_poly.pdbx_seq_one_letter_code
_entity_poly.pdbx_strand_id
1 'polypeptide(L)'
;MRVPISHYTLIALGLSPVHVLAADTLSTKGISTCLTGAEIQVQKLDVTYTRSTRVVVFDVAGTNEKQQNVTASLSVYAYGNEIYSKSFDPCGTENHVEELCPVPSGVFQATGSQEIPESFASQIPAIAFAIPDLDGQVKLELKSKDDIHEVACIETQLSNGKSAQMPSVTYAAAGVAGAALAMSGLSIIGAAGHPGAVSSSPGFGDVMGWFHSMATNGMLSVNYPTVYRSFTKNFAFSTGLIPWGQMQQSIDNFRKSTGGNLTENSYDFLRNATLEFSNGSSTDTSSKVKRGFNLIIGAADLSIRDVSTSYSANSTSGEASDDTVKKVVSGIEAWAEQLTIPQANIFMTCLLIFAIVIAAITVGILLLKVILELWALYGSFPAKLTNFRKDYWGLLARTITNLILLLYGIWVLYCVYQLTGGDSWAAKVLAVVTLVIFTGVLLFFGLRIWYVARKYKASQGDASGLYEDTETWRKYSLFYDNYKKDYWWLFVPAIVYMFVKGVIIAAGNGHGLVQSAGQLIVEALMLALLLWYRPYVAKSSQWINISIQVVRVLSVACVLIFVEELGLSQTTKTVTGIVLIVVQSALTGILAILIAANAIILCVRENPHAKRRREAKKMNRDIDDLTPLDARESLLMENPPRKEYTEMSKFNFTGPYEPYRDHYDSKLRSSPTGSTDRLVDPPGYHESQHGRSLSRESRHTRDSRGSPDGRKPTTPGYGFAY
;
A
#
# COMPACT_ATOMS: atom_id res chain seq x y z
N MET A 1 -13.60 19.14 -40.04
CA MET A 1 -14.65 18.26 -39.48
C MET A 1 -14.33 18.03 -38.01
N ARG A 2 -14.97 18.76 -37.10
CA ARG A 2 -14.75 18.64 -35.65
C ARG A 2 -15.78 17.66 -35.10
N VAL A 3 -15.35 16.49 -34.65
CA VAL A 3 -16.21 15.54 -33.93
C VAL A 3 -16.15 15.90 -32.44
N PRO A 4 -17.26 16.27 -31.79
CA PRO A 4 -17.27 16.48 -30.35
C PRO A 4 -17.28 15.12 -29.66
N ILE A 5 -16.16 14.72 -29.06
CA ILE A 5 -16.09 13.54 -28.19
C ILE A 5 -16.76 13.93 -26.87
N SER A 6 -18.00 13.46 -26.70
CA SER A 6 -18.82 13.65 -25.51
C SER A 6 -18.12 13.06 -24.27
N HIS A 7 -17.97 13.87 -23.21
CA HIS A 7 -17.41 13.46 -21.92
C HIS A 7 -18.21 12.36 -21.20
N TYR A 8 -19.40 12.02 -21.69
CA TYR A 8 -20.26 11.00 -21.09
C TYR A 8 -19.92 9.56 -21.52
N THR A 9 -19.21 9.35 -22.63
CA THR A 9 -18.89 7.99 -23.11
C THR A 9 -17.70 7.34 -22.41
N LEU A 10 -16.84 8.11 -21.73
CA LEU A 10 -15.71 7.56 -20.94
C LEU A 10 -16.10 7.13 -19.51
N ILE A 11 -17.25 7.60 -19.00
CA ILE A 11 -17.76 7.21 -17.67
C ILE A 11 -18.64 5.94 -17.77
N ALA A 12 -19.24 5.68 -18.94
CA ALA A 12 -20.12 4.52 -19.14
C ALA A 12 -19.38 3.17 -19.33
N LEU A 13 -18.07 3.17 -19.61
CA LEU A 13 -17.26 1.96 -19.77
C LEU A 13 -16.72 1.38 -18.45
N GLY A 14 -16.93 2.06 -17.31
CA GLY A 14 -16.48 1.62 -15.99
C GLY A 14 -17.55 0.93 -15.12
N LEU A 15 -18.79 0.79 -15.62
CA LEU A 15 -19.94 0.28 -14.86
C LEU A 15 -20.70 -0.79 -15.64
N SER A 16 -20.00 -1.69 -16.33
CA SER A 16 -20.61 -2.98 -16.67
C SER A 16 -20.57 -3.83 -15.40
N PRO A 17 -21.69 -4.14 -14.73
CA PRO A 17 -21.71 -5.28 -13.85
C PRO A 17 -21.41 -6.46 -14.77
N VAL A 18 -20.22 -7.04 -14.63
CA VAL A 18 -20.05 -8.42 -15.04
C VAL A 18 -21.05 -9.16 -14.18
N HIS A 19 -22.20 -9.50 -14.75
CA HIS A 19 -23.05 -10.56 -14.24
C HIS A 19 -22.20 -11.81 -14.36
N VAL A 20 -21.30 -11.99 -13.39
CA VAL A 20 -20.75 -13.30 -13.08
C VAL A 20 -21.99 -14.09 -12.74
N LEU A 21 -22.34 -15.05 -13.61
CA LEU A 21 -23.21 -16.16 -13.26
C LEU A 21 -22.62 -16.74 -11.98
N ALA A 22 -23.10 -16.27 -10.84
CA ALA A 22 -22.62 -16.69 -9.56
C ALA A 22 -23.03 -18.15 -9.44
N ALA A 23 -22.06 -19.05 -9.43
CA ALA A 23 -22.31 -20.42 -9.03
C ALA A 23 -22.81 -20.37 -7.58
N ASP A 24 -24.11 -20.58 -7.37
CA ASP A 24 -24.73 -20.70 -6.05
C ASP A 24 -24.48 -22.12 -5.50
N THR A 25 -23.20 -22.50 -5.46
CA THR A 25 -22.76 -23.84 -5.06
C THR A 25 -21.89 -23.76 -3.82
N LEU A 26 -22.14 -24.64 -2.85
CA LEU A 26 -21.27 -24.89 -1.70
C LEU A 26 -20.60 -26.24 -1.89
N SER A 27 -19.30 -26.30 -1.68
CA SER A 27 -18.47 -27.50 -1.84
C SER A 27 -17.65 -27.74 -0.58
N THR A 28 -17.36 -28.99 -0.25
CA THR A 28 -16.41 -29.34 0.81
C THR A 28 -14.98 -29.11 0.34
N LYS A 29 -14.10 -28.72 1.27
CA LYS A 29 -12.68 -28.47 1.03
C LYS A 29 -11.85 -29.08 2.15
N GLY A 30 -11.15 -30.16 1.80
CA GLY A 30 -10.31 -30.91 2.73
C GLY A 30 -11.12 -31.72 3.73
N ILE A 31 -10.46 -32.69 4.34
CA ILE A 31 -11.04 -33.58 5.35
C ILE A 31 -10.13 -33.64 6.57
N SER A 32 -10.74 -33.70 7.74
CA SER A 32 -10.03 -33.89 9.00
C SER A 32 -10.82 -34.82 9.91
N THR A 33 -10.14 -35.78 10.52
CA THR A 33 -10.74 -36.65 11.53
C THR A 33 -10.60 -35.99 12.91
N CYS A 34 -11.70 -35.90 13.65
CA CYS A 34 -11.72 -35.34 15.02
C CYS A 34 -11.61 -36.42 16.11
N LEU A 35 -11.73 -37.69 15.74
CA LEU A 35 -11.62 -38.84 16.64
C LEU A 35 -10.29 -39.58 16.41
N THR A 36 -9.56 -39.86 17.48
CA THR A 36 -8.32 -40.66 17.45
C THR A 36 -8.67 -42.15 17.49
N GLY A 37 -8.18 -42.93 16.53
CA GLY A 37 -8.49 -44.36 16.43
C GLY A 37 -9.91 -44.66 15.94
N ALA A 38 -10.43 -43.86 15.00
CA ALA A 38 -11.74 -44.08 14.41
C ALA A 38 -11.82 -45.43 13.67
N GLU A 39 -12.89 -46.19 13.93
CA GLU A 39 -13.15 -47.50 13.29
C GLU A 39 -13.50 -47.33 11.79
N ILE A 40 -14.11 -46.18 11.45
CA ILE A 40 -14.38 -45.77 10.07
C ILE A 40 -13.44 -44.60 9.72
N GLN A 41 -12.61 -44.81 8.70
CA GLN A 41 -11.70 -43.79 8.18
C GLN A 41 -12.18 -43.34 6.80
N VAL A 42 -12.50 -42.06 6.68
CA VAL A 42 -12.91 -41.47 5.40
C VAL A 42 -11.67 -40.90 4.70
N GLN A 43 -11.40 -41.40 3.50
CA GLN A 43 -10.27 -40.98 2.67
C GLN A 43 -10.67 -39.88 1.68
N LYS A 44 -11.92 -39.91 1.20
CA LYS A 44 -12.48 -38.94 0.26
C LYS A 44 -13.87 -38.51 0.71
N LEU A 45 -14.12 -37.20 0.74
CA LEU A 45 -15.43 -36.62 1.06
C LEU A 45 -15.64 -35.35 0.22
N ASP A 46 -16.20 -35.54 -0.98
CA ASP A 46 -16.56 -34.46 -1.89
C ASP A 46 -18.08 -34.32 -1.89
N VAL A 47 -18.57 -33.23 -1.28
CA VAL A 47 -20.00 -32.92 -1.20
C VAL A 47 -20.21 -31.55 -1.81
N THR A 48 -21.08 -31.48 -2.83
CA THR A 48 -21.46 -30.24 -3.51
C THR A 48 -22.96 -30.02 -3.42
N TYR A 49 -23.37 -28.91 -2.80
CA TYR A 49 -24.75 -28.45 -2.75
C TYR A 49 -24.96 -27.32 -3.74
N THR A 50 -25.98 -27.45 -4.60
CA THR A 50 -26.38 -26.38 -5.54
C THR A 50 -27.71 -25.77 -5.11
N ARG A 51 -27.73 -24.47 -4.81
CA ARG A 51 -28.93 -23.77 -4.30
C ARG A 51 -30.07 -23.72 -5.32
N SER A 52 -29.76 -23.55 -6.61
CA SER A 52 -30.77 -23.41 -7.67
C SER A 52 -31.55 -24.69 -7.92
N THR A 53 -30.90 -25.85 -7.79
CA THR A 53 -31.52 -27.16 -7.97
C THR A 53 -31.91 -27.83 -6.65
N ARG A 54 -31.41 -27.32 -5.51
CA ARG A 54 -31.51 -27.94 -4.16
C ARG A 54 -30.90 -29.34 -4.09
N VAL A 55 -30.05 -29.71 -5.04
CA VAL A 55 -29.43 -31.03 -5.10
C VAL A 55 -28.06 -30.99 -4.41
N VAL A 56 -27.86 -31.96 -3.52
CA VAL A 56 -26.53 -32.36 -3.02
C VAL A 56 -26.03 -33.51 -3.86
N VAL A 57 -24.82 -33.38 -4.38
CA VAL A 57 -24.05 -34.47 -4.99
C VAL A 57 -22.94 -34.84 -4.02
N PHE A 58 -22.80 -36.11 -3.71
CA PHE A 58 -21.76 -36.61 -2.81
C PHE A 58 -20.95 -37.73 -3.47
N ASP A 59 -19.64 -37.74 -3.19
CA ASP A 59 -18.69 -38.79 -3.51
C ASP A 59 -17.85 -39.04 -2.26
N VAL A 60 -18.05 -40.23 -1.68
CA VAL A 60 -17.45 -40.62 -0.40
C VAL A 60 -16.68 -41.91 -0.60
N ALA A 61 -15.44 -41.96 -0.13
CA ALA A 61 -14.66 -43.19 -0.09
C ALA A 61 -13.93 -43.32 1.24
N GLY A 62 -13.78 -44.54 1.72
CA GLY A 62 -13.15 -44.81 3.01
C GLY A 62 -12.89 -46.28 3.26
N THR A 63 -12.41 -46.56 4.47
CA THR A 63 -12.17 -47.90 4.99
C THR A 63 -12.84 -48.07 6.34
N ASN A 64 -13.36 -49.27 6.60
CA ASN A 64 -14.03 -49.60 7.83
C ASN A 64 -13.58 -50.97 8.32
N GLU A 65 -13.32 -51.11 9.62
CA GLU A 65 -12.81 -52.36 10.19
C GLU A 65 -13.88 -53.46 10.25
N LYS A 66 -15.11 -53.11 10.65
CA LYS A 66 -16.21 -54.07 10.88
C LYS A 66 -17.52 -53.56 10.28
N GLN A 67 -18.33 -54.48 9.78
CA GLN A 67 -19.66 -54.12 9.29
C GLN A 67 -20.54 -53.68 10.46
N GLN A 68 -21.08 -52.46 10.42
CA GLN A 68 -21.88 -51.90 11.51
C GLN A 68 -22.96 -50.92 11.03
N ASN A 69 -24.05 -50.86 11.80
CA ASN A 69 -25.10 -49.86 11.61
C ASN A 69 -24.75 -48.60 12.39
N VAL A 70 -24.82 -47.45 11.73
CA VAL A 70 -24.45 -46.17 12.32
C VAL A 70 -25.62 -45.19 12.31
N THR A 71 -25.64 -44.30 13.30
CA THR A 71 -26.48 -43.10 13.31
C THR A 71 -25.58 -41.90 13.05
N ALA A 72 -25.95 -41.06 12.08
CA ALA A 72 -25.18 -39.88 11.70
C ALA A 72 -25.73 -38.62 12.39
N SER A 73 -24.85 -37.76 12.89
CA SER A 73 -25.16 -36.43 13.39
C SER A 73 -24.42 -35.39 12.56
N LEU A 74 -25.18 -34.56 11.85
CA LEU A 74 -24.65 -33.51 10.98
C LEU A 74 -24.85 -32.16 11.65
N SER A 75 -23.74 -31.55 12.05
CA SER A 75 -23.68 -30.18 12.55
C SER A 75 -22.98 -29.28 11.53
N VAL A 76 -23.64 -28.21 11.12
CA VAL A 76 -23.06 -27.18 10.24
C VAL A 76 -22.79 -25.94 11.07
N TYR A 77 -21.54 -25.53 11.08
CA TYR A 77 -21.05 -24.30 11.68
C TYR A 77 -20.83 -23.27 10.58
N ALA A 78 -21.28 -22.04 10.83
CA ALA A 78 -20.94 -20.89 10.01
C ALA A 78 -20.49 -19.75 10.92
N TYR A 79 -19.31 -19.20 10.63
CA TYR A 79 -18.69 -18.14 11.41
C TYR A 79 -18.65 -18.48 12.90
N GLY A 80 -18.23 -19.69 13.24
CA GLY A 80 -18.09 -20.20 14.61
C GLY A 80 -19.40 -20.52 15.35
N ASN A 81 -20.56 -20.31 14.72
CA ASN A 81 -21.86 -20.62 15.33
C ASN A 81 -22.46 -21.87 14.67
N GLU A 82 -23.01 -22.78 15.47
CA GLU A 82 -23.83 -23.89 14.94
C GLU A 82 -25.13 -23.32 14.37
N ILE A 83 -25.28 -23.41 13.05
CA ILE A 83 -26.46 -22.91 12.33
C ILE A 83 -27.46 -24.03 12.03
N TYR A 84 -27.01 -25.28 12.05
CA TYR A 84 -27.82 -26.45 11.75
C TYR A 84 -27.26 -27.65 12.51
N SER A 85 -28.16 -28.44 13.10
CA SER A 85 -27.83 -29.70 13.75
C SER A 85 -28.96 -30.68 13.52
N LYS A 86 -28.69 -31.83 12.90
CA LYS A 86 -29.69 -32.89 12.72
C LYS A 86 -29.03 -34.24 12.79
N SER A 87 -29.64 -35.15 13.54
CA SER A 87 -29.29 -36.57 13.51
C SER A 87 -30.23 -37.34 12.59
N PHE A 88 -29.68 -38.25 11.80
CA PHE A 88 -30.42 -39.11 10.88
C PHE A 88 -29.79 -40.50 10.78
N ASP A 89 -30.60 -41.50 10.43
CA ASP A 89 -30.13 -42.84 10.12
C ASP A 89 -29.81 -42.89 8.61
N PRO A 90 -28.54 -43.00 8.19
CA PRO A 90 -28.16 -43.08 6.77
C PRO A 90 -28.73 -44.33 6.07
N CYS A 91 -29.21 -45.32 6.83
CA CYS A 91 -29.85 -46.52 6.30
C CYS A 91 -31.37 -46.52 6.45
N GLY A 92 -31.94 -45.44 7.00
CA GLY A 92 -33.38 -45.24 7.10
C GLY A 92 -34.03 -44.95 5.74
N THR A 93 -35.37 -44.96 5.72
CA THR A 93 -36.17 -44.80 4.49
C THR A 93 -36.10 -43.41 3.85
N GLU A 94 -35.68 -42.38 4.60
CA GLU A 94 -35.64 -40.99 4.10
C GLU A 94 -34.31 -40.62 3.42
N ASN A 95 -33.18 -41.20 3.87
CA ASN A 95 -31.82 -40.84 3.45
C ASN A 95 -31.00 -42.08 3.04
N HIS A 96 -31.66 -43.05 2.38
CA HIS A 96 -31.06 -44.34 2.07
C HIS A 96 -29.99 -44.24 0.97
N VAL A 97 -28.77 -44.64 1.30
CA VAL A 97 -27.68 -44.85 0.33
C VAL A 97 -27.34 -46.33 0.30
N GLU A 98 -27.78 -47.05 -0.74
CA GLU A 98 -27.64 -48.52 -0.84
C GLU A 98 -26.19 -49.00 -0.64
N GLU A 99 -25.22 -48.21 -1.12
CA GLU A 99 -23.79 -48.52 -1.09
C GLU A 99 -23.16 -48.37 0.31
N LEU A 100 -23.81 -47.68 1.24
CA LEU A 100 -23.30 -47.41 2.60
C LEU A 100 -24.09 -48.14 3.69
N CYS A 101 -25.05 -49.00 3.33
CA CYS A 101 -26.06 -49.50 4.27
C CYS A 101 -26.27 -51.01 4.26
N PRO A 102 -25.80 -51.73 5.30
CA PRO A 102 -24.93 -51.28 6.41
C PRO A 102 -23.53 -50.90 5.93
N VAL A 103 -22.79 -50.09 6.70
CA VAL A 103 -21.44 -49.66 6.29
C VAL A 103 -20.57 -50.92 6.15
N PRO A 104 -20.08 -51.25 4.95
CA PRO A 104 -19.40 -52.52 4.72
C PRO A 104 -18.03 -52.55 5.41
N SER A 105 -17.53 -53.75 5.70
CA SER A 105 -16.15 -53.94 6.17
C SER A 105 -15.19 -53.90 4.96
N GLY A 106 -14.00 -53.33 5.15
CA GLY A 106 -13.02 -53.11 4.10
C GLY A 106 -13.16 -51.72 3.46
N VAL A 107 -12.72 -51.62 2.20
CA VAL A 107 -12.80 -50.38 1.42
C VAL A 107 -14.21 -50.20 0.89
N PHE A 108 -14.75 -48.99 1.02
CA PHE A 108 -16.06 -48.61 0.47
C PHE A 108 -15.96 -47.33 -0.35
N GLN A 109 -16.81 -47.23 -1.36
CA GLN A 109 -17.00 -46.03 -2.17
C GLN A 109 -18.49 -45.90 -2.45
N ALA A 110 -19.01 -44.68 -2.31
CA ALA A 110 -20.39 -44.37 -2.59
C ALA A 110 -20.52 -43.04 -3.32
N THR A 111 -21.32 -43.03 -4.38
CA THR A 111 -21.58 -41.82 -5.17
C THR A 111 -23.07 -41.66 -5.41
N GLY A 112 -23.60 -40.46 -5.17
CA GLY A 112 -25.02 -40.24 -5.34
C GLY A 112 -25.42 -38.77 -5.35
N SER A 113 -26.71 -38.55 -5.56
CA SER A 113 -27.30 -37.22 -5.48
C SER A 113 -28.63 -37.28 -4.74
N GLN A 114 -28.87 -36.31 -3.84
CA GLN A 114 -30.09 -36.20 -3.06
C GLN A 114 -30.65 -34.78 -3.14
N GLU A 115 -31.96 -34.65 -3.37
CA GLU A 115 -32.63 -33.35 -3.30
C GLU A 115 -32.96 -32.98 -1.85
N ILE A 116 -32.54 -31.80 -1.42
CA ILE A 116 -32.84 -31.27 -0.08
C ILE A 116 -34.22 -30.61 -0.09
N PRO A 117 -35.14 -31.00 0.82
CA PRO A 117 -36.42 -30.33 1.01
C PRO A 117 -36.30 -28.83 1.30
N GLU A 118 -37.25 -28.03 0.82
CA GLU A 118 -37.26 -26.56 1.01
C GLU A 118 -37.19 -26.11 2.48
N SER A 119 -37.74 -26.91 3.39
CA SER A 119 -37.69 -26.64 4.83
C SER A 119 -36.26 -26.57 5.38
N PHE A 120 -35.31 -27.28 4.76
CA PHE A 120 -33.89 -27.26 5.12
C PHE A 120 -33.11 -26.28 4.24
N ALA A 121 -33.40 -26.23 2.94
CA ALA A 121 -32.72 -25.32 2.01
C ALA A 121 -32.91 -23.83 2.37
N SER A 122 -34.07 -23.47 2.94
CA SER A 122 -34.38 -22.09 3.37
C SER A 122 -33.64 -21.63 4.62
N GLN A 123 -33.10 -22.56 5.42
CA GLN A 123 -32.34 -22.23 6.63
C GLN A 123 -30.90 -21.79 6.31
N ILE A 124 -30.39 -22.14 5.12
CA ILE A 124 -29.05 -21.73 4.69
C ILE A 124 -29.11 -20.25 4.27
N PRO A 125 -28.43 -19.33 4.99
CA PRO A 125 -28.51 -17.91 4.69
C PRO A 125 -27.93 -17.63 3.30
N ALA A 126 -28.61 -16.77 2.52
CA ALA A 126 -28.15 -16.35 1.19
C ALA A 126 -26.71 -15.79 1.19
N ILE A 127 -26.30 -15.25 2.34
CA ILE A 127 -24.98 -14.68 2.61
C ILE A 127 -23.86 -15.73 2.43
N ALA A 128 -24.11 -17.02 2.71
CA ALA A 128 -23.13 -18.10 2.55
C ALA A 128 -22.67 -18.27 1.09
N PHE A 129 -23.53 -17.94 0.13
CA PHE A 129 -23.23 -18.00 -1.31
C PHE A 129 -22.60 -16.70 -1.82
N ALA A 130 -22.76 -15.58 -1.10
CA ALA A 130 -22.32 -14.26 -1.55
C ALA A 130 -20.93 -13.87 -1.03
N ILE A 131 -20.62 -14.15 0.23
CA ILE A 131 -19.37 -13.71 0.88
C ILE A 131 -18.20 -14.59 0.41
N PRO A 132 -17.12 -14.01 -0.16
CA PRO A 132 -15.94 -14.78 -0.54
C PRO A 132 -15.20 -15.34 0.68
N ASP A 133 -14.48 -16.45 0.51
CA ASP A 133 -13.77 -17.17 1.59
C ASP A 133 -14.66 -17.44 2.80
N LEU A 134 -15.83 -18.04 2.55
CA LEU A 134 -16.77 -18.45 3.59
C LEU A 134 -16.05 -19.21 4.72
N ASP A 135 -16.25 -18.77 5.95
CA ASP A 135 -15.83 -19.48 7.16
C ASP A 135 -16.97 -20.41 7.60
N GLY A 136 -17.06 -21.57 6.97
CA GLY A 136 -18.07 -22.58 7.27
C GLY A 136 -17.41 -23.92 7.48
N GLN A 137 -17.87 -24.68 8.47
CA GLN A 137 -17.37 -26.01 8.79
C GLN A 137 -18.57 -26.96 8.91
N VAL A 138 -18.42 -28.17 8.41
CA VAL A 138 -19.38 -29.26 8.62
C VAL A 138 -18.70 -30.30 9.49
N LYS A 139 -19.38 -30.70 10.55
CA LYS A 139 -19.01 -31.80 11.43
C LYS A 139 -20.02 -32.93 11.25
N LEU A 140 -19.52 -34.11 10.93
CA LEU A 140 -20.28 -35.34 10.79
C LEU A 140 -19.79 -36.33 11.85
N GLU A 141 -20.62 -36.60 12.85
CA GLU A 141 -20.37 -37.62 13.88
C GLU A 141 -21.15 -38.88 13.52
N LEU A 142 -20.49 -40.04 13.52
CA LEU A 142 -21.11 -41.35 13.33
C LEU A 142 -21.06 -42.09 14.66
N LYS A 143 -22.20 -42.57 15.13
CA LYS A 143 -22.33 -43.36 16.37
C LYS A 143 -22.84 -44.75 16.04
N SER A 144 -22.27 -45.79 16.65
CA SER A 144 -22.78 -47.15 16.50
C SER A 144 -24.21 -47.24 17.04
N LYS A 145 -25.09 -47.96 16.34
CA LYS A 145 -26.47 -48.20 16.79
C LYS A 145 -26.54 -49.20 17.95
N ASP A 146 -25.52 -50.05 18.07
CA ASP A 146 -25.49 -51.13 19.06
C ASP A 146 -25.02 -50.63 20.44
N ASP A 147 -23.91 -49.89 20.47
CA ASP A 147 -23.22 -49.48 21.71
C ASP A 147 -23.24 -47.95 21.98
N ILE A 148 -23.80 -47.14 21.06
CA ILE A 148 -23.93 -45.67 21.14
C ILE A 148 -22.57 -44.92 21.21
N HIS A 149 -21.44 -45.63 21.16
CA HIS A 149 -20.12 -45.00 21.08
C HIS A 149 -19.85 -44.39 19.70
N GLU A 150 -19.01 -43.36 19.68
CA GLU A 150 -18.60 -42.67 18.46
C GLU A 150 -17.61 -43.53 17.67
N VAL A 151 -17.98 -43.87 16.43
CA VAL A 151 -17.19 -44.72 15.54
C VAL A 151 -16.39 -43.93 14.51
N ALA A 152 -16.84 -42.70 14.20
CA ALA A 152 -16.10 -41.74 13.41
C ALA A 152 -16.55 -40.31 13.67
N CYS A 153 -15.61 -39.38 13.54
CA CYS A 153 -15.85 -37.95 13.63
C CYS A 153 -15.09 -37.29 12.47
N ILE A 154 -15.82 -36.64 11.57
CA ILE A 154 -15.27 -36.04 10.36
C ILE A 154 -15.62 -34.55 10.34
N GLU A 155 -14.61 -33.72 10.15
CA GLU A 155 -14.73 -32.28 9.98
C GLU A 155 -14.22 -31.86 8.61
N THR A 156 -15.01 -31.06 7.90
CA THR A 156 -14.66 -30.51 6.58
C THR A 156 -15.02 -29.03 6.51
N GLN A 157 -14.22 -28.26 5.78
CA GLN A 157 -14.49 -26.84 5.56
C GLN A 157 -15.41 -26.66 4.34
N LEU A 158 -16.29 -25.68 4.38
CA LEU A 158 -17.17 -25.29 3.28
C LEU A 158 -16.54 -24.17 2.46
N SER A 159 -16.66 -24.28 1.15
CA SER A 159 -16.24 -23.25 0.21
C SER A 159 -17.33 -23.00 -0.82
N ASN A 160 -17.60 -21.72 -1.10
CA ASN A 160 -18.48 -21.31 -2.20
C ASN A 160 -17.71 -21.02 -3.50
N GLY A 161 -16.43 -21.42 -3.58
CA GLY A 161 -15.56 -21.19 -4.73
C GLY A 161 -15.15 -19.73 -4.97
N LYS A 162 -15.59 -18.79 -4.12
CA LYS A 162 -15.24 -17.36 -4.21
C LYS A 162 -14.11 -17.05 -3.23
N SER A 163 -13.15 -16.20 -3.63
CA SER A 163 -12.09 -15.71 -2.76
C SER A 163 -11.89 -14.19 -2.88
N ALA A 164 -11.55 -13.55 -1.78
CA ALA A 164 -11.14 -12.16 -1.69
C ALA A 164 -9.69 -11.98 -2.17
N GLN A 165 -8.91 -13.06 -2.28
CA GLN A 165 -7.63 -13.05 -2.97
C GLN A 165 -7.87 -13.17 -4.47
N MET A 166 -7.59 -12.10 -5.23
CA MET A 166 -7.72 -12.11 -6.68
C MET A 166 -6.49 -11.51 -7.36
N PRO A 167 -5.88 -12.21 -8.34
CA PRO A 167 -4.73 -11.68 -9.09
C PRO A 167 -5.03 -10.32 -9.73
N SER A 168 -6.25 -10.10 -10.23
CA SER A 168 -6.67 -8.83 -10.83
C SER A 168 -6.55 -7.64 -9.88
N VAL A 169 -6.86 -7.82 -8.59
CA VAL A 169 -6.72 -6.76 -7.58
C VAL A 169 -5.25 -6.46 -7.32
N THR A 170 -4.41 -7.50 -7.27
CA THR A 170 -2.95 -7.37 -7.13
C THR A 170 -2.34 -6.60 -8.30
N TYR A 171 -2.70 -6.95 -9.54
CA TYR A 171 -2.21 -6.25 -10.74
C TYR A 171 -2.75 -4.81 -10.83
N ALA A 172 -4.01 -4.57 -10.47
CA ALA A 172 -4.57 -3.23 -10.43
C ALA A 172 -3.84 -2.36 -9.39
N ALA A 173 -3.61 -2.87 -8.17
CA ALA A 173 -2.87 -2.18 -7.13
C ALA A 173 -1.42 -1.89 -7.56
N ALA A 174 -0.73 -2.87 -8.16
CA ALA A 174 0.61 -2.69 -8.71
C ALA A 174 0.63 -1.65 -9.85
N GLY A 175 -0.41 -1.63 -10.70
CA GLY A 175 -0.60 -0.64 -11.75
C GLY A 175 -0.78 0.78 -11.20
N VAL A 176 -1.57 0.95 -10.13
CA VAL A 176 -1.73 2.23 -9.43
C VAL A 176 -0.41 2.69 -8.81
N ALA A 177 0.35 1.79 -8.19
CA ALA A 177 1.69 2.09 -7.68
C ALA A 177 2.65 2.51 -8.82
N GLY A 178 2.64 1.80 -9.94
CA GLY A 178 3.43 2.13 -11.12
C GLY A 178 3.07 3.49 -11.73
N ALA A 179 1.78 3.80 -11.83
CA ALA A 179 1.30 5.10 -12.29
C ALA A 179 1.73 6.23 -11.32
N ALA A 180 1.63 6.00 -10.01
CA ALA A 180 2.09 6.95 -9.00
C ALA A 180 3.61 7.20 -9.09
N LEU A 181 4.41 6.15 -9.35
CA LEU A 181 5.85 6.26 -9.58
C LEU A 181 6.13 7.10 -10.83
N ALA A 182 5.48 6.79 -11.95
CA ALA A 182 5.66 7.50 -13.21
C ALA A 182 5.33 8.99 -13.06
N MET A 183 4.20 9.32 -12.43
CA MET A 183 3.83 10.71 -12.16
C MET A 183 4.82 11.41 -11.23
N SER A 184 5.24 10.75 -10.14
CA SER A 184 6.23 11.32 -9.22
C SER A 184 7.55 11.63 -9.94
N GLY A 185 7.98 10.76 -10.85
CA GLY A 185 9.16 10.99 -11.70
C GLY A 185 8.98 12.12 -12.71
N LEU A 186 7.82 12.18 -13.39
CA LEU A 186 7.52 13.23 -14.37
C LEU A 186 7.43 14.62 -13.75
N SER A 187 6.88 14.74 -12.54
CA SER A 187 6.78 16.01 -11.83
C SER A 187 8.16 16.58 -11.48
N ILE A 188 9.13 15.73 -11.14
CA ILE A 188 10.52 16.13 -10.89
C ILE A 188 11.19 16.66 -12.18
N ILE A 189 10.92 16.02 -13.33
CA ILE A 189 11.49 16.42 -14.63
C ILE A 189 10.83 17.71 -15.15
N GLY A 190 9.52 17.86 -14.96
CA GLY A 190 8.75 19.04 -15.38
C GLY A 190 9.04 20.28 -14.53
N ALA A 191 9.32 20.09 -13.25
CA ALA A 191 9.64 21.16 -12.29
C ALA A 191 11.14 21.49 -12.18
N ALA A 192 12.00 20.83 -12.96
CA ALA A 192 13.47 20.84 -12.89
C ALA A 192 14.19 22.20 -13.14
N GLY A 193 13.59 23.33 -12.80
CA GLY A 193 14.20 24.66 -12.94
C GLY A 193 14.00 25.62 -11.76
N HIS A 194 13.21 25.27 -10.73
CA HIS A 194 12.89 26.22 -9.65
C HIS A 194 12.91 25.54 -8.27
N PRO A 195 13.75 25.98 -7.32
CA PRO A 195 13.68 25.56 -5.91
C PRO A 195 12.28 25.82 -5.33
N GLY A 196 11.72 24.87 -4.58
CA GLY A 196 10.39 25.00 -3.96
C GLY A 196 9.20 24.62 -4.84
N ALA A 197 9.43 23.91 -5.96
CA ALA A 197 8.34 23.37 -6.77
C ALA A 197 7.70 22.14 -6.11
N VAL A 198 6.39 22.19 -5.89
CA VAL A 198 5.63 21.14 -5.20
C VAL A 198 5.52 19.85 -6.02
N SER A 199 5.84 18.73 -5.38
CA SER A 199 5.53 17.37 -5.83
C SER A 199 4.01 17.17 -5.98
N SER A 200 3.59 16.44 -7.01
CA SER A 200 2.19 16.09 -7.21
C SER A 200 1.73 15.11 -6.11
N SER A 201 0.61 15.40 -5.45
CA SER A 201 -0.01 14.54 -4.43
C SER A 201 -1.38 14.04 -4.92
N PRO A 202 -1.72 12.75 -4.80
CA PRO A 202 -0.98 11.69 -4.11
C PRO A 202 0.31 11.28 -4.84
N GLY A 203 1.40 11.10 -4.08
CA GLY A 203 2.68 10.63 -4.61
C GLY A 203 2.87 9.12 -4.48
N PHE A 204 3.96 8.60 -5.05
CA PHE A 204 4.31 7.18 -4.93
C PHE A 204 4.47 6.70 -3.48
N GLY A 205 5.09 7.53 -2.62
CA GLY A 205 5.25 7.22 -1.21
C GLY A 205 3.93 7.12 -0.44
N ASP A 206 2.95 7.96 -0.78
CA ASP A 206 1.61 7.94 -0.14
C ASP A 206 0.89 6.63 -0.47
N VAL A 207 0.93 6.20 -1.74
CA VAL A 207 0.31 4.96 -2.23
C VAL A 207 0.99 3.72 -1.66
N MET A 208 2.31 3.66 -1.75
CA MET A 208 3.07 2.52 -1.22
C MET A 208 2.93 2.42 0.29
N GLY A 209 3.02 3.53 1.01
CA GLY A 209 2.78 3.55 2.46
C GLY A 209 1.37 3.11 2.82
N TRP A 210 0.36 3.41 1.99
CA TRP A 210 -1.00 2.92 2.18
C TRP A 210 -1.11 1.41 1.96
N PHE A 211 -0.52 0.87 0.90
CA PHE A 211 -0.47 -0.59 0.66
C PHE A 211 0.34 -1.34 1.72
N HIS A 212 1.47 -0.78 2.17
CA HIS A 212 2.22 -1.30 3.32
C HIS A 212 1.32 -1.43 4.54
N SER A 213 0.47 -0.42 4.82
CA SER A 213 -0.43 -0.46 5.95
C SER A 213 -1.44 -1.61 5.86
N MET A 214 -1.98 -1.88 4.66
CA MET A 214 -2.91 -2.99 4.45
C MET A 214 -2.25 -4.34 4.69
N ALA A 215 -1.05 -4.53 4.14
CA ALA A 215 -0.27 -5.73 4.33
C ALA A 215 0.10 -5.93 5.82
N THR A 216 0.64 -4.89 6.49
CA THR A 216 1.00 -4.97 7.91
C THR A 216 -0.19 -5.19 8.83
N ASN A 217 -1.39 -4.72 8.44
CA ASN A 217 -2.61 -4.97 9.19
C ASN A 217 -3.05 -6.44 9.13
N GLY A 218 -2.61 -7.21 8.13
CA GLY A 218 -2.82 -8.67 8.04
C GLY A 218 -1.73 -9.51 8.71
N MET A 219 -0.63 -8.89 9.15
CA MET A 219 0.54 -9.54 9.74
C MET A 219 0.50 -9.58 11.28
N LEU A 220 -0.51 -9.00 11.94
CA LEU A 220 -0.61 -9.02 13.40
C LEU A 220 -1.07 -10.41 13.89
N SER A 221 -0.75 -10.74 15.14
CA SER A 221 -1.05 -12.02 15.78
C SER A 221 -2.45 -12.02 16.37
N VAL A 222 -3.44 -11.74 15.52
CA VAL A 222 -4.86 -11.73 15.90
C VAL A 222 -5.65 -12.74 15.05
N ASN A 223 -6.84 -13.11 15.53
CA ASN A 223 -7.68 -14.06 14.83
C ASN A 223 -8.55 -13.36 13.78
N TYR A 224 -7.97 -13.16 12.60
CA TYR A 224 -8.67 -12.55 11.48
C TYR A 224 -9.76 -13.47 10.93
N PRO A 225 -10.90 -12.89 10.51
CA PRO A 225 -11.83 -13.63 9.65
C PRO A 225 -11.13 -14.01 8.33
N THR A 226 -11.45 -15.20 7.82
CA THR A 226 -10.89 -15.79 6.58
C THR A 226 -10.92 -14.82 5.40
N VAL A 227 -12.02 -14.08 5.25
CA VAL A 227 -12.22 -13.08 4.19
C VAL A 227 -11.17 -11.96 4.24
N TYR A 228 -10.90 -11.42 5.44
CA TYR A 228 -9.94 -10.33 5.59
C TYR A 228 -8.50 -10.83 5.40
N ARG A 229 -8.21 -12.02 5.95
CA ARG A 229 -6.93 -12.70 5.74
C ARG A 229 -6.65 -12.89 4.24
N SER A 230 -7.63 -13.35 3.47
CA SER A 230 -7.50 -13.48 2.01
C SER A 230 -7.35 -12.14 1.28
N PHE A 231 -8.08 -11.10 1.70
CA PHE A 231 -8.00 -9.77 1.11
C PHE A 231 -6.60 -9.13 1.24
N THR A 232 -5.97 -9.22 2.42
CA THR A 232 -4.66 -8.57 2.66
C THR A 232 -3.53 -9.14 1.79
N LYS A 233 -3.64 -10.40 1.34
CA LYS A 233 -2.67 -11.03 0.43
C LYS A 233 -2.51 -10.30 -0.90
N ASN A 234 -3.54 -9.59 -1.38
CA ASN A 234 -3.46 -8.82 -2.62
C ASN A 234 -2.41 -7.69 -2.56
N PHE A 235 -2.03 -7.26 -1.36
CA PHE A 235 -1.07 -6.17 -1.14
C PHE A 235 0.31 -6.68 -0.71
N ALA A 236 0.56 -8.00 -0.74
CA ALA A 236 1.82 -8.60 -0.30
C ALA A 236 3.03 -8.07 -1.08
N PHE A 237 2.87 -7.83 -2.38
CA PHE A 237 3.90 -7.27 -3.25
C PHE A 237 4.47 -5.94 -2.72
N SER A 238 3.64 -5.14 -2.04
CA SER A 238 4.06 -3.84 -1.53
C SER A 238 5.13 -3.97 -0.44
N THR A 239 5.09 -5.05 0.32
CA THR A 239 6.09 -5.37 1.35
C THR A 239 7.29 -6.16 0.82
N GLY A 240 7.33 -6.45 -0.49
CA GLY A 240 8.40 -7.24 -1.10
C GLY A 240 8.26 -8.76 -0.93
N LEU A 241 7.13 -9.25 -0.40
CA LEU A 241 6.82 -10.69 -0.40
C LEU A 241 6.16 -11.07 -1.72
N ILE A 242 6.92 -11.75 -2.58
CA ILE A 242 6.47 -12.25 -3.87
C ILE A 242 6.64 -13.78 -3.87
N PRO A 243 5.56 -14.56 -4.13
CA PRO A 243 5.60 -16.01 -4.11
C PRO A 243 6.34 -16.54 -5.35
N TRP A 244 7.68 -16.65 -5.25
CA TRP A 244 8.51 -17.15 -6.34
C TRP A 244 9.28 -18.40 -5.91
N GLY A 245 8.78 -19.58 -6.30
CA GLY A 245 9.29 -20.87 -5.82
C GLY A 245 10.79 -21.11 -6.03
N GLN A 246 11.33 -20.76 -7.20
CA GLN A 246 12.77 -20.91 -7.48
C GLN A 246 13.65 -20.06 -6.55
N MET A 247 13.17 -18.84 -6.24
CA MET A 247 13.83 -17.99 -5.25
C MET A 247 13.73 -18.60 -3.85
N GLN A 248 12.58 -19.14 -3.46
CA GLN A 248 12.38 -19.80 -2.16
C GLN A 248 13.27 -21.03 -1.98
N GLN A 249 13.37 -21.90 -2.99
CA GLN A 249 14.27 -23.07 -2.97
C GLN A 249 15.75 -22.65 -2.88
N SER A 250 16.13 -21.56 -3.54
CA SER A 250 17.49 -21.00 -3.44
C SER A 250 17.79 -20.47 -2.03
N ILE A 251 16.80 -19.84 -1.38
CA ILE A 251 16.91 -19.39 0.01
C ILE A 251 17.00 -20.59 0.96
N ASP A 252 16.21 -21.65 0.75
CA ASP A 252 16.26 -22.87 1.55
C ASP A 252 17.63 -23.55 1.45
N ASN A 253 18.21 -23.63 0.24
CA ASN A 253 19.57 -24.13 0.05
C ASN A 253 20.62 -23.29 0.79
N PHE A 254 20.49 -21.96 0.75
CA PHE A 254 21.35 -21.06 1.53
C PHE A 254 21.18 -21.28 3.04
N ARG A 255 19.95 -21.40 3.53
CA ARG A 255 19.65 -21.70 4.95
C ARG A 255 20.23 -23.04 5.37
N LYS A 256 20.07 -24.09 4.55
CA LYS A 256 20.68 -25.42 4.77
C LYS A 256 22.19 -25.33 4.96
N SER A 257 22.88 -24.55 4.12
CA SER A 257 24.32 -24.36 4.20
C SER A 257 24.78 -23.53 5.40
N THR A 258 23.86 -22.77 6.02
CA THR A 258 24.14 -21.83 7.11
C THR A 258 23.47 -22.25 8.43
N GLY A 259 23.15 -23.54 8.57
CA GLY A 259 22.65 -24.14 9.81
C GLY A 259 21.15 -23.96 10.08
N GLY A 260 20.36 -23.55 9.08
CA GLY A 260 18.91 -23.46 9.17
C GLY A 260 18.23 -24.83 9.22
N ASN A 261 17.05 -24.89 9.84
CA ASN A 261 16.25 -26.10 9.96
C ASN A 261 15.14 -26.11 8.89
N LEU A 262 15.14 -27.14 8.04
CA LEU A 262 14.23 -27.29 6.90
C LEU A 262 13.13 -28.35 7.11
N THR A 263 13.07 -29.03 8.27
CA THR A 263 12.12 -30.12 8.50
C THR A 263 10.66 -29.69 8.40
N GLU A 264 10.33 -28.54 9.02
CA GLU A 264 8.95 -27.98 9.09
C GLU A 264 8.88 -26.53 8.59
N ASN A 265 9.98 -26.03 8.01
CA ASN A 265 10.17 -24.63 7.64
C ASN A 265 10.93 -24.51 6.31
N SER A 266 10.46 -25.25 5.31
CA SER A 266 10.96 -25.23 3.93
C SER A 266 9.81 -25.01 2.96
N TYR A 267 10.15 -24.50 1.77
CA TYR A 267 9.20 -24.26 0.70
C TYR A 267 8.51 -25.55 0.25
N ASP A 268 9.28 -26.63 0.11
CA ASP A 268 8.76 -27.93 -0.34
C ASP A 268 7.82 -28.55 0.72
N PHE A 269 8.11 -28.38 2.00
CA PHE A 269 7.20 -28.78 3.09
C PHE A 269 5.88 -28.00 3.02
N LEU A 270 5.94 -26.67 2.90
CA LEU A 270 4.73 -25.82 2.87
C LEU A 270 3.83 -26.07 1.67
N ARG A 271 4.35 -26.61 0.57
CA ARG A 271 3.55 -26.97 -0.59
C ARG A 271 2.62 -28.16 -0.32
N ASN A 272 3.04 -29.06 0.58
CA ASN A 272 2.29 -30.28 0.93
C ASN A 272 1.57 -30.16 2.28
N ALA A 273 1.88 -29.12 3.07
CA ALA A 273 1.27 -28.91 4.37
C ALA A 273 -0.06 -28.14 4.27
N THR A 274 -1.02 -28.54 5.11
CA THR A 274 -2.26 -27.76 5.32
C THR A 274 -2.08 -26.81 6.49
N LEU A 275 -2.41 -25.53 6.29
CA LEU A 275 -2.24 -24.50 7.30
C LEU A 275 -3.47 -24.43 8.20
N GLU A 276 -3.27 -24.69 9.48
CA GLU A 276 -4.26 -24.49 10.52
C GLU A 276 -3.94 -23.21 11.27
N PHE A 277 -4.93 -22.33 11.44
CA PHE A 277 -4.71 -21.06 12.11
C PHE A 277 -5.07 -21.18 13.58
N SER A 278 -4.16 -20.76 14.46
CA SER A 278 -4.40 -20.81 15.89
C SER A 278 -5.64 -19.98 16.26
N ASN A 279 -6.75 -20.66 16.52
CA ASN A 279 -7.91 -20.08 17.19
C ASN A 279 -7.61 -20.12 18.69
N GLY A 280 -7.42 -18.98 19.33
CA GLY A 280 -7.16 -18.81 20.77
C GLY A 280 -8.24 -19.31 21.73
N SER A 281 -9.09 -20.26 21.31
CA SER A 281 -9.90 -21.10 22.18
C SER A 281 -9.04 -22.13 22.94
N SER A 282 -7.87 -21.72 23.42
CA SER A 282 -6.95 -22.53 24.21
C SER A 282 -7.00 -22.14 25.69
N THR A 283 -8.21 -22.07 26.23
CA THR A 283 -8.45 -22.30 27.67
C THR A 283 -8.31 -23.76 28.07
N ASP A 284 -8.09 -24.68 27.11
CA ASP A 284 -7.68 -26.03 27.44
C ASP A 284 -6.16 -26.11 27.58
N THR A 285 -5.74 -26.42 28.81
CA THR A 285 -4.41 -26.84 29.29
C THR A 285 -3.74 -27.96 28.46
N SER A 286 -4.37 -28.39 27.37
CA SER A 286 -3.97 -29.40 26.41
C SER A 286 -2.96 -28.91 25.36
N SER A 287 -2.78 -27.61 25.12
CA SER A 287 -1.88 -27.12 24.05
C SER A 287 -0.39 -27.42 24.28
N LYS A 288 0.07 -27.52 25.53
CA LYS A 288 1.43 -28.00 25.84
C LYS A 288 1.56 -29.52 25.72
N VAL A 289 0.47 -30.25 25.90
CA VAL A 289 0.42 -31.71 25.69
C VAL A 289 0.32 -32.01 24.21
N LYS A 290 -0.50 -31.32 23.42
CA LYS A 290 -0.62 -31.46 21.94
C LYS A 290 0.68 -31.11 21.20
N ARG A 291 1.46 -30.13 21.69
CA ARG A 291 2.79 -29.83 21.12
C ARG A 291 3.82 -30.94 21.39
N GLY A 292 3.66 -31.69 22.48
CA GLY A 292 4.44 -32.92 22.75
C GLY A 292 3.86 -34.16 22.05
N PHE A 293 2.54 -34.22 21.90
CA PHE A 293 1.83 -35.35 21.29
C PHE A 293 1.93 -35.35 19.77
N ASN A 294 1.95 -34.20 19.09
CA ASN A 294 2.25 -34.13 17.65
C ASN A 294 3.70 -34.55 17.34
N LEU A 295 4.62 -34.32 18.28
CA LEU A 295 6.02 -34.78 18.19
C LEU A 295 6.12 -36.31 18.39
N ILE A 296 5.19 -36.91 19.15
CA ILE A 296 5.08 -38.35 19.35
C ILE A 296 4.28 -39.03 18.23
N ILE A 297 3.23 -38.40 17.70
CA ILE A 297 2.44 -38.90 16.56
C ILE A 297 3.30 -38.89 15.29
N GLY A 298 4.07 -37.83 15.03
CA GLY A 298 5.02 -37.80 13.91
C GLY A 298 6.16 -38.81 14.06
N ALA A 299 6.57 -39.13 15.29
CA ALA A 299 7.55 -40.19 15.57
C ALA A 299 6.94 -41.61 15.47
N ALA A 300 5.66 -41.78 15.81
CA ALA A 300 4.94 -43.04 15.69
C ALA A 300 4.68 -43.40 14.22
N ASP A 301 4.30 -42.42 13.39
CA ASP A 301 4.08 -42.63 11.93
C ASP A 301 5.39 -42.90 11.17
N LEU A 302 6.50 -42.28 11.61
CA LEU A 302 7.83 -42.58 11.07
C LEU A 302 8.40 -43.93 11.54
N SER A 303 7.89 -44.49 12.65
CA SER A 303 8.34 -45.79 13.18
C SER A 303 7.61 -46.99 12.58
N ILE A 304 6.51 -46.79 11.85
CA ILE A 304 5.76 -47.87 11.17
C ILE A 304 6.34 -48.17 9.77
N ARG A 305 7.23 -47.31 9.23
CA ARG A 305 7.84 -47.51 7.89
C ARG A 305 9.07 -48.41 7.81
N ASP A 306 9.56 -48.98 8.91
CA ASP A 306 10.81 -49.76 8.91
C ASP A 306 10.68 -51.29 9.10
N VAL A 307 9.47 -51.86 8.99
CA VAL A 307 9.30 -53.32 9.00
C VAL A 307 8.30 -53.79 7.93
N SER A 308 8.76 -53.89 6.68
CA SER A 308 8.29 -54.89 5.69
C SER A 308 9.17 -54.89 4.42
N THR A 309 10.30 -55.59 4.53
CA THR A 309 10.86 -56.56 3.57
C THR A 309 10.55 -56.42 2.06
N SER A 310 11.62 -56.21 1.28
CA SER A 310 12.04 -56.97 0.08
C SER A 310 10.98 -57.75 -0.73
N TYR A 311 10.74 -57.36 -2.00
CA TYR A 311 10.91 -58.15 -3.23
C TYR A 311 10.22 -57.47 -4.45
N SER A 312 10.83 -57.67 -5.63
CA SER A 312 10.27 -57.70 -6.99
C SER A 312 9.65 -56.46 -7.65
N ALA A 313 10.10 -56.27 -8.88
CA ALA A 313 9.66 -55.29 -9.87
C ALA A 313 8.23 -55.51 -10.39
N ASN A 314 7.70 -54.39 -10.92
CA ASN A 314 6.72 -54.28 -12.00
C ASN A 314 5.23 -54.22 -11.61
N SER A 315 4.71 -53.01 -11.41
CA SER A 315 3.34 -52.63 -11.79
C SER A 315 3.11 -51.11 -11.68
N THR A 316 2.67 -50.58 -12.81
CA THR A 316 1.95 -49.33 -13.11
C THR A 316 1.25 -48.59 -11.96
N SER A 317 1.47 -47.26 -11.94
CA SER A 317 0.55 -46.18 -11.53
C SER A 317 -0.42 -46.48 -10.39
N GLY A 318 -0.06 -46.04 -9.18
CA GLY A 318 -0.96 -45.87 -8.04
C GLY A 318 -0.71 -44.51 -7.41
N GLU A 319 -1.76 -43.69 -7.34
CA GLU A 319 -1.79 -42.37 -6.71
C GLU A 319 -1.44 -42.47 -5.22
N ALA A 320 -0.60 -41.54 -4.75
CA ALA A 320 -0.17 -41.46 -3.37
C ALA A 320 -1.33 -40.99 -2.49
N SER A 321 -1.63 -41.76 -1.45
CA SER A 321 -2.44 -41.38 -0.31
C SER A 321 -1.87 -40.11 0.36
N ASP A 322 -2.61 -39.02 0.28
CA ASP A 322 -2.22 -37.68 0.73
C ASP A 322 -2.44 -37.55 2.25
N ASP A 323 -1.52 -38.09 3.06
CA ASP A 323 -1.45 -37.77 4.49
C ASP A 323 -0.97 -36.32 4.64
N THR A 324 -1.92 -35.39 4.54
CA THR A 324 -1.66 -33.95 4.61
C THR A 324 -1.18 -33.55 6.02
N VAL A 325 0.09 -33.17 6.13
CA VAL A 325 0.69 -32.70 7.39
C VAL A 325 0.06 -31.35 7.77
N LYS A 326 -0.58 -31.28 8.95
CA LYS A 326 -1.18 -30.05 9.48
C LYS A 326 -0.15 -29.22 10.23
N LYS A 327 0.00 -27.94 9.87
CA LYS A 327 0.88 -26.99 10.57
C LYS A 327 0.07 -25.84 11.17
N VAL A 328 0.18 -25.66 12.49
CA VAL A 328 -0.47 -24.55 13.20
C VAL A 328 0.37 -23.27 13.08
N VAL A 329 -0.22 -22.20 12.55
CA VAL A 329 0.45 -20.93 12.27
C VAL A 329 -0.24 -19.74 12.94
N SER A 330 0.52 -18.71 13.29
CA SER A 330 0.00 -17.47 13.88
C SER A 330 0.79 -16.22 13.43
N GLY A 331 0.16 -15.04 13.54
CA GLY A 331 0.80 -13.75 13.27
C GLY A 331 1.42 -13.62 11.88
N ILE A 332 2.64 -13.10 11.83
CA ILE A 332 3.36 -12.86 10.58
C ILE A 332 3.75 -14.16 9.85
N GLU A 333 4.00 -15.26 10.58
CA GLU A 333 4.22 -16.59 10.01
C GLU A 333 2.96 -17.02 9.25
N ALA A 334 1.79 -16.93 9.89
CA ALA A 334 0.52 -17.26 9.24
C ALA A 334 0.31 -16.46 7.96
N TRP A 335 0.65 -15.16 7.95
CA TRP A 335 0.47 -14.33 6.78
C TRP A 335 1.42 -14.68 5.63
N ALA A 336 2.70 -14.93 5.93
CA ALA A 336 3.70 -15.30 4.91
C ALA A 336 3.50 -16.71 4.35
N GLU A 337 3.14 -17.68 5.19
CA GLU A 337 2.99 -19.07 4.76
C GLU A 337 1.77 -19.28 3.86
N GLN A 338 0.74 -18.45 4.00
CA GLN A 338 -0.36 -18.40 3.02
C GLN A 338 0.08 -17.97 1.62
N LEU A 339 1.21 -17.28 1.49
CA LEU A 339 1.84 -16.94 0.22
C LEU A 339 2.87 -18.00 -0.20
N THR A 340 2.90 -19.17 0.43
CA THR A 340 3.91 -20.22 0.23
C THR A 340 5.34 -19.72 0.49
N ILE A 341 5.51 -18.80 1.44
CA ILE A 341 6.82 -18.30 1.87
C ILE A 341 7.05 -18.77 3.31
N PRO A 342 8.05 -19.64 3.56
CA PRO A 342 8.39 -20.08 4.91
C PRO A 342 8.76 -18.90 5.82
N GLN A 343 8.38 -18.97 7.10
CA GLN A 343 8.62 -17.88 8.05
C GLN A 343 10.09 -17.44 8.11
N ALA A 344 11.03 -18.37 8.01
CA ALA A 344 12.46 -18.06 8.06
C ALA A 344 13.02 -17.52 6.72
N ASN A 345 12.24 -17.58 5.64
CA ASN A 345 12.61 -17.03 4.34
C ASN A 345 12.13 -15.59 4.14
N ILE A 346 11.27 -15.06 5.02
CA ILE A 346 10.65 -13.73 4.86
C ILE A 346 11.70 -12.64 4.63
N PHE A 347 12.70 -12.54 5.52
CA PHE A 347 13.75 -11.53 5.42
C PHE A 347 14.60 -11.69 4.15
N MET A 348 15.03 -12.92 3.84
CA MET A 348 15.86 -13.20 2.67
C MET A 348 15.11 -12.92 1.36
N THR A 349 13.81 -13.22 1.32
CA THR A 349 12.92 -12.90 0.20
C THR A 349 12.88 -11.39 -0.03
N CYS A 350 12.61 -10.62 1.03
CA CYS A 350 12.57 -9.16 0.94
C CYS A 350 13.94 -8.58 0.52
N LEU A 351 15.04 -9.12 1.05
CA LEU A 351 16.41 -8.71 0.71
C LEU A 351 16.71 -8.94 -0.77
N LEU A 352 16.42 -10.12 -1.31
CA LEU A 352 16.66 -10.43 -2.71
C LEU A 352 15.81 -9.57 -3.66
N ILE A 353 14.52 -9.41 -3.38
CA ILE A 353 13.66 -8.52 -4.17
C ILE A 353 14.16 -7.08 -4.12
N PHE A 354 14.57 -6.59 -2.95
CA PHE A 354 15.15 -5.26 -2.81
C PHE A 354 16.46 -5.11 -3.61
N ALA A 355 17.34 -6.10 -3.56
CA ALA A 355 18.58 -6.11 -4.34
C ALA A 355 18.29 -6.10 -5.85
N ILE A 356 17.29 -6.86 -6.31
CA ILE A 356 16.83 -6.85 -7.70
C ILE A 356 16.29 -5.48 -8.11
N VAL A 357 15.51 -4.82 -7.25
CA VAL A 357 14.98 -3.47 -7.53
C VAL A 357 16.10 -2.44 -7.61
N ILE A 358 17.09 -2.47 -6.71
CA ILE A 358 18.27 -1.61 -6.80
C ILE A 358 19.05 -1.89 -8.08
N ALA A 359 19.30 -3.17 -8.40
CA ALA A 359 20.00 -3.56 -9.61
C ALA A 359 19.26 -3.05 -10.86
N ALA A 360 17.94 -3.19 -10.93
CA ALA A 360 17.12 -2.68 -12.03
C ALA A 360 17.20 -1.15 -12.15
N ILE A 361 17.16 -0.41 -11.04
CA ILE A 361 17.29 1.05 -11.04
C ILE A 361 18.69 1.48 -11.50
N THR A 362 19.75 0.82 -11.00
CA THR A 362 21.14 1.13 -11.36
C THR A 362 21.39 0.87 -12.85
N VAL A 363 20.97 -0.30 -13.36
CA VAL A 363 21.07 -0.65 -14.78
C VAL A 363 20.25 0.32 -15.62
N GLY A 364 19.02 0.67 -15.22
CA GLY A 364 18.19 1.63 -15.95
C GLY A 364 18.83 3.02 -16.08
N ILE A 365 19.43 3.54 -15.01
CA ILE A 365 20.13 4.84 -15.04
C ILE A 365 21.40 4.76 -15.89
N LEU A 366 22.17 3.67 -15.79
CA LEU A 366 23.38 3.47 -16.60
C LEU A 366 23.07 3.30 -18.09
N LEU A 367 22.01 2.56 -18.42
CA LEU A 367 21.54 2.40 -19.80
C LEU A 367 21.08 3.74 -20.37
N LEU A 368 20.31 4.52 -19.60
CA LEU A 368 19.93 5.88 -20.01
C LEU A 368 21.15 6.79 -20.23
N LYS A 369 22.19 6.66 -19.41
CA LYS A 369 23.46 7.38 -19.62
C LYS A 369 24.10 7.01 -20.97
N VAL A 370 24.21 5.72 -21.28
CA VAL A 370 24.78 5.24 -22.55
C VAL A 370 23.96 5.76 -23.74
N ILE A 371 22.63 5.70 -23.67
CA ILE A 371 21.76 6.24 -24.73
C ILE A 371 22.00 7.73 -24.93
N LEU A 372 22.12 8.51 -23.85
CA LEU A 372 22.35 9.95 -23.93
C LEU A 372 23.73 10.31 -24.51
N GLU A 373 24.76 9.51 -24.23
CA GLU A 373 26.09 9.69 -24.81
C GLU A 373 26.11 9.35 -26.31
N LEU A 374 25.45 8.25 -26.71
CA LEU A 374 25.27 7.90 -28.11
C LEU A 374 24.47 8.98 -28.86
N TRP A 375 23.38 9.47 -28.27
CA TRP A 375 22.57 10.50 -28.91
C TRP A 375 23.28 11.85 -29.02
N ALA A 376 24.13 12.19 -28.04
CA ALA A 376 24.98 13.37 -28.09
C ALA A 376 26.09 13.25 -29.15
N LEU A 377 26.49 12.04 -29.55
CA LEU A 377 27.43 11.82 -30.65
C LEU A 377 26.81 12.08 -32.02
N TYR A 378 25.51 11.76 -32.19
CA TYR A 378 24.84 11.75 -33.50
C TYR A 378 23.91 12.94 -33.76
N GLY A 379 23.72 13.89 -32.83
CA GLY A 379 22.74 14.97 -33.04
C GLY A 379 22.85 16.19 -32.10
N SER A 380 21.92 17.14 -32.30
CA SER A 380 21.83 18.35 -31.47
C SER A 380 21.22 18.04 -30.10
N PHE A 381 22.01 18.26 -29.06
CA PHE A 381 21.67 17.83 -27.71
C PHE A 381 20.75 18.83 -26.98
N PRO A 382 19.62 18.41 -26.41
CA PRO A 382 18.74 19.29 -25.66
C PRO A 382 19.35 19.68 -24.30
N ALA A 383 19.46 20.99 -24.03
CA ALA A 383 20.08 21.52 -22.81
C ALA A 383 19.54 20.93 -21.50
N LYS A 384 18.26 20.52 -21.45
CA LYS A 384 17.62 19.93 -20.25
C LYS A 384 18.22 18.59 -19.81
N LEU A 385 18.77 17.80 -20.75
CA LEU A 385 19.33 16.48 -20.44
C LEU A 385 20.82 16.55 -20.04
N THR A 386 21.44 17.74 -20.09
CA THR A 386 22.88 17.90 -19.78
C THR A 386 23.15 17.70 -18.30
N ASN A 387 22.23 18.16 -17.45
CA ASN A 387 22.29 17.99 -16.00
C ASN A 387 22.21 16.51 -15.60
N PHE A 388 21.36 15.73 -16.28
CA PHE A 388 21.25 14.29 -16.06
C PHE A 388 22.56 13.56 -16.42
N ARG A 389 23.18 13.93 -17.55
CA ARG A 389 24.46 13.36 -18.00
C ARG A 389 25.60 13.63 -17.02
N LYS A 390 25.66 14.83 -16.43
CA LYS A 390 26.74 15.23 -15.50
C LYS A 390 26.53 14.73 -14.07
N ASP A 391 25.29 14.66 -13.57
CA ASP A 391 24.95 14.36 -12.17
C ASP A 391 24.22 13.00 -12.02
N TYR A 392 24.60 11.99 -12.80
CA TYR A 392 23.94 10.67 -12.75
C TYR A 392 24.18 9.94 -11.42
N TRP A 393 25.38 10.09 -10.81
CA TRP A 393 25.67 9.56 -9.47
C TRP A 393 24.79 10.22 -8.40
N GLY A 394 24.56 11.54 -8.49
CA GLY A 394 23.67 12.24 -7.58
C GLY A 394 22.22 11.80 -7.72
N LEU A 395 21.75 11.55 -8.95
CA LEU A 395 20.42 10.99 -9.17
C LEU A 395 20.29 9.58 -8.59
N LEU A 396 21.27 8.71 -8.85
CA LEU A 396 21.30 7.34 -8.34
C LEU A 396 21.26 7.31 -6.80
N ALA A 397 22.07 8.16 -6.15
CA ALA A 397 22.06 8.26 -4.70
C ALA A 397 20.71 8.72 -4.15
N ARG A 398 20.03 9.67 -4.82
CA ARG A 398 18.70 10.16 -4.41
C ARG A 398 17.61 9.12 -4.59
N THR A 399 17.60 8.37 -5.70
CA THR A 399 16.60 7.33 -5.94
C THR A 399 16.77 6.18 -4.94
N ILE A 400 18.01 5.77 -4.64
CA ILE A 400 18.30 4.74 -3.63
C ILE A 400 17.90 5.24 -2.23
N THR A 401 18.24 6.49 -1.86
CA THR A 401 17.86 7.04 -0.55
C THR A 401 16.34 7.15 -0.40
N ASN A 402 15.62 7.50 -1.46
CA ASN A 402 14.15 7.50 -1.49
C ASN A 402 13.57 6.09 -1.31
N LEU A 403 14.13 5.10 -2.01
CA LEU A 403 13.72 3.72 -1.87
C LEU A 403 13.95 3.19 -0.43
N ILE A 404 15.11 3.52 0.17
CA ILE A 404 15.41 3.19 1.57
C ILE A 404 14.38 3.84 2.49
N LEU A 405 14.11 5.15 2.34
CA LEU A 405 13.14 5.86 3.17
C LEU A 405 11.73 5.27 3.07
N LEU A 406 11.30 4.90 1.85
CA LEU A 406 9.98 4.32 1.58
C LEU A 406 9.81 2.93 2.21
N LEU A 407 10.84 2.08 2.13
CA LEU A 407 10.81 0.70 2.63
C LEU A 407 11.25 0.58 4.09
N TYR A 408 11.77 1.65 4.70
CA TYR A 408 12.40 1.61 6.02
C TYR A 408 11.53 0.97 7.10
N GLY A 409 10.24 1.33 7.18
CA GLY A 409 9.33 0.75 8.19
C GLY A 409 9.14 -0.76 8.05
N ILE A 410 9.02 -1.26 6.81
CA ILE A 410 8.91 -2.69 6.51
C ILE A 410 10.26 -3.39 6.73
N TRP A 411 11.36 -2.72 6.40
CA TRP A 411 12.71 -3.25 6.58
C TRP A 411 13.04 -3.47 8.06
N VAL A 412 12.72 -2.50 8.92
CA VAL A 412 12.86 -2.62 10.38
C VAL A 412 12.05 -3.81 10.89
N LEU A 413 10.79 -3.94 10.44
CA LEU A 413 9.92 -5.07 10.80
C LEU A 413 10.58 -6.41 10.47
N TYR A 414 11.02 -6.63 9.24
CA TYR A 414 11.62 -7.91 8.85
C TYR A 414 12.98 -8.18 9.49
N CYS A 415 13.81 -7.15 9.69
CA CYS A 415 15.07 -7.33 10.39
C CYS A 415 14.84 -7.75 11.85
N VAL A 416 13.96 -7.04 12.57
CA VAL A 416 13.64 -7.39 13.97
C VAL A 416 13.01 -8.78 14.05
N TYR A 417 12.12 -9.13 13.10
CA TYR A 417 11.50 -10.45 13.04
C TYR A 417 12.53 -11.57 12.78
N GLN A 418 13.48 -11.37 11.86
CA GLN A 418 14.55 -12.35 11.61
C GLN A 418 15.46 -12.53 12.84
N LEU A 419 15.68 -11.47 13.61
CA LEU A 419 16.50 -11.55 14.82
C LEU A 419 15.79 -12.33 15.94
N THR A 420 14.46 -12.22 16.06
CA THR A 420 13.68 -12.94 17.07
C THR A 420 13.37 -14.39 16.70
N GLY A 421 13.03 -14.66 15.42
CA GLY A 421 12.54 -15.96 14.96
C GLY A 421 13.40 -16.68 13.90
N GLY A 422 14.52 -16.11 13.48
CA GLY A 422 15.35 -16.70 12.42
C GLY A 422 16.13 -17.95 12.86
N ASP A 423 16.36 -18.86 11.91
CA ASP A 423 17.04 -20.14 12.14
C ASP A 423 18.50 -20.16 11.61
N SER A 424 18.80 -19.39 10.57
CA SER A 424 20.15 -19.27 9.99
C SER A 424 20.97 -18.16 10.65
N TRP A 425 22.22 -18.46 11.03
CA TRP A 425 23.16 -17.47 11.58
C TRP A 425 23.51 -16.39 10.54
N ALA A 426 23.70 -16.79 9.28
CA ALA A 426 24.08 -15.87 8.21
C ALA A 426 22.94 -14.88 7.91
N ALA A 427 21.69 -15.36 7.88
CA ALA A 427 20.52 -14.50 7.71
C ALA A 427 20.38 -13.49 8.87
N LYS A 428 20.66 -13.90 10.11
CA LYS A 428 20.68 -12.99 11.27
C LYS A 428 21.76 -11.91 11.15
N VAL A 429 22.99 -12.28 10.77
CA VAL A 429 24.08 -11.32 10.56
C VAL A 429 23.73 -10.32 9.45
N LEU A 430 23.18 -10.79 8.33
CA LEU A 430 22.72 -9.93 7.24
C LEU A 430 21.61 -8.97 7.71
N ALA A 431 20.66 -9.44 8.54
CA ALA A 431 19.63 -8.59 9.12
C ALA A 431 20.22 -7.47 9.98
N VAL A 432 21.18 -7.77 10.87
CA VAL A 432 21.85 -6.73 11.69
C VAL A 432 22.60 -5.73 10.80
N VAL A 433 23.42 -6.23 9.87
CA VAL A 433 24.27 -5.38 9.03
C VAL A 433 23.42 -4.44 8.17
N THR A 434 22.38 -4.97 7.51
CA THR A 434 21.50 -4.15 6.66
C THR A 434 20.66 -3.17 7.48
N LEU A 435 20.17 -3.57 8.66
CA LEU A 435 19.49 -2.66 9.58
C LEU A 435 20.39 -1.49 10.00
N VAL A 436 21.63 -1.77 10.39
CA VAL A 436 22.62 -0.74 10.78
C VAL A 436 22.96 0.18 9.61
N ILE A 437 23.11 -0.36 8.39
CA ILE A 437 23.37 0.45 7.20
C ILE A 437 22.19 1.38 6.90
N PHE A 438 20.96 0.88 6.89
CA PHE A 438 19.79 1.69 6.52
C PHE A 438 19.49 2.75 7.58
N THR A 439 19.50 2.35 8.86
CA THR A 439 19.35 3.28 9.98
C THR A 439 20.47 4.31 9.99
N GLY A 440 21.72 3.88 9.76
CA GLY A 440 22.90 4.74 9.70
C GLY A 440 22.85 5.76 8.56
N VAL A 441 22.39 5.37 7.37
CA VAL A 441 22.19 6.27 6.23
C VAL A 441 21.14 7.33 6.57
N LEU A 442 19.97 6.93 7.10
CA LEU A 442 18.92 7.88 7.47
C LEU A 442 19.34 8.81 8.62
N LEU A 443 20.05 8.29 9.61
CA LEU A 443 20.60 9.07 10.72
C LEU A 443 21.64 10.07 10.21
N PHE A 444 22.55 9.64 9.32
CA PHE A 444 23.55 10.51 8.72
C PHE A 444 22.90 11.67 7.97
N PHE A 445 21.90 11.39 7.13
CA PHE A 445 21.14 12.44 6.44
C PHE A 445 20.38 13.35 7.40
N GLY A 446 19.72 12.79 8.41
CA GLY A 446 19.00 13.56 9.43
C GLY A 446 19.91 14.52 10.21
N LEU A 447 21.05 14.03 10.71
CA LEU A 447 22.05 14.83 11.41
C LEU A 447 22.66 15.90 10.49
N ARG A 448 22.91 15.55 9.23
CA ARG A 448 23.46 16.50 8.26
C ARG A 448 22.49 17.63 7.93
N ILE A 449 21.21 17.31 7.70
CA ILE A 449 20.14 18.30 7.48
C ILE A 449 20.01 19.20 8.70
N TRP A 450 20.03 18.62 9.90
CA TRP A 450 19.94 19.38 11.14
C TRP A 450 21.14 20.31 11.38
N TYR A 451 22.36 19.86 11.09
CA TYR A 451 23.56 20.70 11.13
C TYR A 451 23.45 21.88 10.15
N VAL A 452 23.03 21.60 8.92
CA VAL A 452 22.86 22.63 7.88
C VAL A 452 21.75 23.62 8.25
N ALA A 453 20.62 23.14 8.77
CA ALA A 453 19.53 24.00 9.24
C ALA A 453 19.96 24.93 10.39
N ARG A 454 20.75 24.42 11.34
CA ARG A 454 21.36 25.25 12.39
C ARG A 454 22.30 26.30 11.85
N LYS A 455 23.11 25.95 10.85
CA LYS A 455 24.01 26.90 10.18
C LYS A 455 23.22 28.04 9.53
N TYR A 456 22.15 27.74 8.80
CA TYR A 456 21.30 28.77 8.21
C TYR A 456 20.60 29.63 9.26
N LYS A 457 20.05 29.01 10.31
CA LYS A 457 19.44 29.73 11.44
C LYS A 457 20.43 30.70 12.10
N ALA A 458 21.69 30.30 12.25
CA ALA A 458 22.74 31.15 12.81
C ALA A 458 23.16 32.29 11.86
N SER A 459 23.16 32.08 10.55
CA SER A 459 23.61 33.08 9.56
C SER A 459 22.52 34.04 9.08
N GLN A 460 21.28 33.58 8.96
CA GLN A 460 20.16 34.30 8.33
C GLN A 460 18.98 34.51 9.29
N GLY A 461 19.08 34.04 10.53
CA GLY A 461 18.02 34.14 11.54
C GLY A 461 16.88 33.12 11.39
N ASP A 462 16.77 32.45 10.24
CA ASP A 462 15.72 31.48 9.94
C ASP A 462 16.25 30.26 9.14
N ALA A 463 15.50 29.15 9.15
CA ALA A 463 15.80 27.92 8.43
C ALA A 463 15.36 27.95 6.95
N SER A 464 14.75 29.04 6.46
CA SER A 464 14.32 29.19 5.06
C SER A 464 15.41 28.93 4.02
N GLY A 465 16.69 29.12 4.38
CA GLY A 465 17.85 28.80 3.53
C GLY A 465 17.91 27.34 3.05
N LEU A 466 17.25 26.39 3.74
CA LEU A 466 17.13 24.99 3.29
C LEU A 466 16.36 24.83 1.97
N TYR A 467 15.43 25.74 1.70
CA TYR A 467 14.55 25.69 0.52
C TYR A 467 15.04 26.61 -0.60
N GLU A 468 15.81 27.64 -0.26
CA GLU A 468 16.26 28.67 -1.20
C GLU A 468 17.58 28.31 -1.88
N ASP A 469 18.48 27.62 -1.19
CA ASP A 469 19.75 27.18 -1.77
C ASP A 469 19.55 25.95 -2.68
N THR A 470 19.74 26.16 -3.99
CA THR A 470 19.61 25.13 -5.03
C THR A 470 20.48 23.89 -4.78
N GLU A 471 21.68 24.03 -4.23
CA GLU A 471 22.58 22.89 -4.01
C GLU A 471 22.13 22.03 -2.83
N THR A 472 21.75 22.69 -1.74
CA THR A 472 21.25 22.05 -0.52
C THR A 472 19.89 21.41 -0.76
N TRP A 473 18.95 22.13 -1.39
CA TRP A 473 17.64 21.61 -1.77
C TRP A 473 17.77 20.39 -2.67
N ARG A 474 18.60 20.44 -3.71
CA ARG A 474 18.80 19.31 -4.63
C ARG A 474 19.30 18.04 -3.91
N LYS A 475 20.07 18.16 -2.82
CA LYS A 475 20.62 17.01 -2.08
C LYS A 475 19.64 16.44 -1.05
N TYR A 476 18.85 17.30 -0.39
CA TYR A 476 18.09 16.92 0.81
C TYR A 476 16.57 17.11 0.69
N SER A 477 16.06 17.66 -0.42
CA SER A 477 14.63 17.97 -0.61
C SER A 477 13.72 16.78 -0.31
N LEU A 478 14.13 15.57 -0.68
CA LEU A 478 13.39 14.33 -0.43
C LEU A 478 12.76 14.24 0.98
N PHE A 479 13.45 14.70 2.01
CA PHE A 479 13.00 14.57 3.39
C PHE A 479 11.98 15.63 3.81
N TYR A 480 12.06 16.85 3.28
CA TYR A 480 11.31 17.99 3.80
C TYR A 480 10.51 18.79 2.77
N ASP A 481 10.60 18.46 1.48
CA ASP A 481 9.95 19.23 0.40
C ASP A 481 8.42 19.24 0.50
N ASN A 482 7.84 18.18 1.06
CA ASN A 482 6.40 18.09 1.30
C ASN A 482 5.92 18.97 2.48
N TYR A 483 6.84 19.41 3.34
CA TYR A 483 6.53 20.18 4.56
C TYR A 483 6.80 21.68 4.37
N LYS A 484 6.01 22.51 5.06
CA LYS A 484 6.22 23.96 5.14
C LYS A 484 7.58 24.27 5.75
N LYS A 485 8.14 25.43 5.39
CA LYS A 485 9.45 25.89 5.87
C LYS A 485 9.58 25.84 7.40
N ASP A 486 8.53 26.20 8.14
CA ASP A 486 8.52 26.20 9.61
C ASP A 486 8.51 24.79 10.24
N TYR A 487 8.05 23.80 9.48
CA TYR A 487 7.85 22.41 9.95
C TYR A 487 8.79 21.42 9.27
N TRP A 488 9.96 21.87 8.79
CA TRP A 488 10.96 21.01 8.16
C TRP A 488 11.38 19.85 9.06
N TRP A 489 11.41 20.03 10.39
CA TRP A 489 11.86 19.03 11.35
C TRP A 489 10.95 17.79 11.47
N LEU A 490 9.75 17.84 10.88
CA LEU A 490 8.74 16.77 11.00
C LEU A 490 9.15 15.43 10.38
N PHE A 491 10.10 15.43 9.44
CA PHE A 491 10.61 14.19 8.86
C PHE A 491 11.28 13.28 9.91
N VAL A 492 11.86 13.86 10.98
CA VAL A 492 12.51 13.08 12.04
C VAL A 492 11.48 12.27 12.84
N PRO A 493 10.41 12.88 13.40
CA PRO A 493 9.29 12.12 13.96
C PRO A 493 8.70 11.08 13.01
N ALA A 494 8.61 11.37 11.70
CA ALA A 494 8.09 10.41 10.73
C ALA A 494 8.99 9.15 10.60
N ILE A 495 10.33 9.32 10.58
CA ILE A 495 11.27 8.19 10.57
C ILE A 495 11.19 7.40 11.88
N VAL A 496 11.09 8.09 13.03
CA VAL A 496 10.92 7.44 14.34
C VAL A 496 9.61 6.65 14.38
N TYR A 497 8.51 7.21 13.87
CA TYR A 497 7.23 6.52 13.74
C TYR A 497 7.35 5.22 12.94
N MET A 498 8.02 5.25 11.77
CA MET A 498 8.23 4.04 10.96
C MET A 498 9.07 2.99 11.69
N PHE A 499 10.10 3.41 12.41
CA PHE A 499 10.93 2.52 13.22
C PHE A 499 10.14 1.85 14.34
N VAL A 500 9.44 2.66 15.15
CA VAL A 500 8.66 2.18 16.30
C VAL A 500 7.55 1.23 15.83
N LYS A 501 6.84 1.58 14.75
CA LYS A 501 5.82 0.71 14.14
C LYS A 501 6.40 -0.66 13.75
N GLY A 502 7.53 -0.69 13.04
CA GLY A 502 8.18 -1.93 12.64
C GLY A 502 8.61 -2.79 13.83
N VAL A 503 9.16 -2.15 14.87
CA VAL A 503 9.56 -2.84 16.11
C VAL A 503 8.36 -3.41 16.85
N ILE A 504 7.26 -2.67 17.02
CA ILE A 504 6.06 -3.15 17.73
C ILE A 504 5.48 -4.40 17.07
N ILE A 505 5.35 -4.37 15.73
CA ILE A 505 4.79 -5.51 14.98
C ILE A 505 5.70 -6.73 15.12
N ALA A 506 7.02 -6.58 14.94
CA ALA A 506 7.94 -7.71 14.99
C ALA A 506 8.20 -8.25 16.41
N ALA A 507 8.41 -7.36 17.38
CA ALA A 507 8.71 -7.74 18.77
C ALA A 507 7.48 -8.24 19.53
N GLY A 508 6.28 -7.77 19.17
CA GLY A 508 5.03 -8.24 19.74
C GLY A 508 4.51 -9.55 19.13
N ASN A 509 5.26 -10.21 18.23
CA ASN A 509 4.79 -11.42 17.56
C ASN A 509 4.38 -12.51 18.58
N GLY A 510 3.20 -13.09 18.37
CA GLY A 510 2.55 -14.02 19.31
C GLY A 510 1.63 -13.36 20.34
N HIS A 511 1.68 -12.03 20.54
CA HIS A 511 0.83 -11.32 21.51
C HIS A 511 -0.03 -10.26 20.81
N GLY A 512 -1.22 -10.68 20.33
CA GLY A 512 -2.11 -9.85 19.52
C GLY A 512 -2.61 -8.57 20.20
N LEU A 513 -2.89 -8.60 21.51
CA LEU A 513 -3.34 -7.41 22.26
C LEU A 513 -2.25 -6.33 22.28
N VAL A 514 -1.02 -6.70 22.65
CA VAL A 514 0.10 -5.75 22.76
C VAL A 514 0.45 -5.16 21.39
N GLN A 515 0.44 -5.99 20.33
CA GLN A 515 0.67 -5.52 18.96
C GLN A 515 -0.39 -4.51 18.50
N SER A 516 -1.66 -4.86 18.61
CA SER A 516 -2.77 -4.02 18.12
C SER A 516 -2.93 -2.74 18.95
N ALA A 517 -2.82 -2.81 20.28
CA ALA A 517 -2.89 -1.65 21.16
C ALA A 517 -1.68 -0.72 20.96
N GLY A 518 -0.46 -1.27 20.90
CA GLY A 518 0.75 -0.49 20.63
C GLY A 518 0.70 0.20 19.26
N GLN A 519 0.22 -0.53 18.25
CA GLN A 519 0.03 0.01 16.91
C GLN A 519 -1.04 1.12 16.89
N LEU A 520 -2.14 0.97 17.63
CA LEU A 520 -3.19 1.99 17.74
C LEU A 520 -2.65 3.28 18.36
N ILE A 521 -1.87 3.17 19.45
CA ILE A 521 -1.27 4.31 20.13
C ILE A 521 -0.33 5.07 19.19
N VAL A 522 0.55 4.36 18.47
CA VAL A 522 1.51 4.97 17.56
C VAL A 522 0.82 5.66 16.37
N GLU A 523 -0.20 5.03 15.79
CA GLU A 523 -0.97 5.63 14.69
C GLU A 523 -1.79 6.84 15.17
N ALA A 524 -2.33 6.81 16.39
CA ALA A 524 -3.08 7.92 17.00
C ALA A 524 -2.16 9.11 17.34
N LEU A 525 -0.96 8.85 17.88
CA LEU A 525 0.04 9.89 18.15
C LEU A 525 0.47 10.59 16.85
N MET A 526 0.69 9.82 15.77
CA MET A 526 1.01 10.37 14.46
C MET A 526 -0.16 11.19 13.91
N LEU A 527 -1.40 10.73 14.06
CA LEU A 527 -2.59 11.50 13.66
C LEU A 527 -2.71 12.82 14.42
N ALA A 528 -2.52 12.80 15.75
CA ALA A 528 -2.57 13.99 16.59
C ALA A 528 -1.52 15.01 16.16
N LEU A 529 -0.29 14.56 15.89
CA LEU A 529 0.79 15.39 15.39
C LEU A 529 0.45 16.03 14.03
N LEU A 530 -0.14 15.28 13.10
CA LEU A 530 -0.56 15.81 11.80
C LEU A 530 -1.72 16.82 11.90
N LEU A 531 -2.68 16.57 12.79
CA LEU A 531 -3.83 17.47 13.02
C LEU A 531 -3.44 18.78 13.70
N TRP A 532 -2.48 18.70 14.64
CA TRP A 532 -1.99 19.86 15.39
C TRP A 532 -1.16 20.81 14.53
N TYR A 533 -0.13 20.29 13.87
CA TYR A 533 0.84 21.13 13.16
C TYR A 533 0.46 21.46 11.72
N ARG A 534 -0.41 20.65 11.08
CA ARG A 534 -0.83 20.84 9.67
C ARG A 534 0.36 21.15 8.73
N PRO A 535 1.33 20.23 8.66
CA PRO A 535 2.69 20.53 8.24
C PRO A 535 2.87 20.62 6.71
N TYR A 536 1.94 20.09 5.92
CA TYR A 536 2.07 19.99 4.47
C TYR A 536 1.90 21.34 3.75
N VAL A 537 2.72 21.59 2.72
CA VAL A 537 2.67 22.83 1.91
C VAL A 537 1.38 22.92 1.10
N ALA A 538 1.10 21.86 0.32
CA ALA A 538 -0.07 21.82 -0.55
C ALA A 538 -1.33 21.47 0.27
N LYS A 539 -2.40 22.27 0.13
CA LYS A 539 -3.69 21.99 0.78
C LYS A 539 -4.23 20.60 0.43
N SER A 540 -4.08 20.17 -0.83
CA SER A 540 -4.48 18.82 -1.27
C SER A 540 -3.70 17.73 -0.55
N SER A 541 -2.36 17.84 -0.49
CA SER A 541 -1.50 16.89 0.22
C SER A 541 -1.81 16.83 1.72
N GLN A 542 -2.14 17.97 2.33
CA GLN A 542 -2.55 18.03 3.73
C GLN A 542 -3.80 17.19 3.98
N TRP A 543 -4.86 17.36 3.19
CA TRP A 543 -6.10 16.60 3.34
C TRP A 543 -5.93 15.12 2.99
N ILE A 544 -5.16 14.78 1.96
CA ILE A 544 -4.89 13.39 1.55
C ILE A 544 -4.12 12.64 2.64
N ASN A 545 -3.04 13.22 3.17
CA ASN A 545 -2.25 12.54 4.20
C ASN A 545 -3.01 12.42 5.53
N ILE A 546 -3.82 13.42 5.90
CA ILE A 546 -4.69 13.32 7.08
C ILE A 546 -5.75 12.24 6.86
N SER A 547 -6.39 12.16 5.69
CA SER A 547 -7.42 11.15 5.43
C SER A 547 -6.84 9.73 5.42
N ILE A 548 -5.66 9.52 4.81
CA ILE A 548 -4.93 8.24 4.89
C ILE A 548 -4.67 7.88 6.36
N GLN A 549 -4.17 8.82 7.16
CA GLN A 549 -3.86 8.55 8.57
C GLN A 549 -5.11 8.26 9.41
N VAL A 550 -6.24 8.95 9.16
CA VAL A 550 -7.52 8.65 9.82
C VAL A 550 -7.98 7.23 9.50
N VAL A 551 -7.92 6.82 8.23
CA VAL A 551 -8.31 5.47 7.83
C VAL A 551 -7.35 4.42 8.38
N ARG A 552 -6.06 4.73 8.54
CA ARG A 552 -5.10 3.84 9.23
C ARG A 552 -5.48 3.62 10.70
N VAL A 553 -5.75 4.70 11.45
CA VAL A 553 -6.19 4.61 12.85
C VAL A 553 -7.48 3.81 12.96
N LEU A 554 -8.46 4.10 12.10
CA LEU A 554 -9.72 3.35 12.04
C LEU A 554 -9.49 1.86 11.73
N SER A 555 -8.61 1.56 10.76
CA SER A 555 -8.29 0.17 10.39
C SER A 555 -7.68 -0.58 11.57
N VAL A 556 -6.73 0.02 12.29
CA VAL A 556 -6.10 -0.61 13.46
C VAL A 556 -7.11 -0.75 14.61
N ALA A 557 -8.00 0.22 14.81
CA ALA A 557 -9.08 0.13 15.79
C ALA A 557 -10.05 -1.03 15.46
N CYS A 558 -10.36 -1.26 14.18
CA CYS A 558 -11.12 -2.43 13.74
C CYS A 558 -10.34 -3.73 13.92
N VAL A 559 -9.01 -3.74 13.74
CA VAL A 559 -8.18 -4.93 13.97
C VAL A 559 -8.12 -5.30 15.46
N LEU A 560 -8.26 -4.33 16.37
CA LEU A 560 -8.34 -4.59 17.81
C LEU A 560 -9.55 -5.49 18.16
N ILE A 561 -10.65 -5.44 17.41
CA ILE A 561 -11.82 -6.34 17.58
C ILE A 561 -11.45 -7.81 17.30
N PHE A 562 -10.42 -8.07 16.51
CA PHE A 562 -9.95 -9.43 16.21
C PHE A 562 -9.07 -10.03 17.30
N VAL A 563 -8.70 -9.22 18.32
CA VAL A 563 -7.96 -9.71 19.48
C VAL A 563 -8.81 -10.72 20.25
N GLU A 564 -8.20 -11.85 20.57
CA GLU A 564 -8.87 -12.98 21.20
C GLU A 564 -9.25 -12.71 22.65
N GLU A 565 -8.42 -11.96 23.37
CA GLU A 565 -8.63 -11.58 24.78
C GLU A 565 -9.92 -10.78 25.02
N LEU A 566 -10.48 -10.15 23.98
CA LEU A 566 -11.76 -9.42 24.07
C LEU A 566 -12.99 -10.34 24.01
N GLY A 567 -12.82 -11.63 23.69
CA GLY A 567 -13.89 -12.63 23.74
C GLY A 567 -15.06 -12.37 22.79
N LEU A 568 -14.87 -11.60 21.71
CA LEU A 568 -15.93 -11.26 20.77
C LEU A 568 -16.29 -12.44 19.86
N SER A 569 -17.58 -12.55 19.52
CA SER A 569 -18.09 -13.62 18.65
C SER A 569 -17.46 -13.56 17.25
N GLN A 570 -17.25 -14.72 16.65
CA GLN A 570 -16.68 -14.85 15.30
C GLN A 570 -17.55 -14.15 14.23
N THR A 571 -18.86 -14.10 14.42
CA THR A 571 -19.77 -13.30 13.58
C THR A 571 -19.42 -11.81 13.57
N THR A 572 -19.17 -11.20 14.75
CA THR A 572 -18.79 -9.79 14.85
C THR A 572 -17.43 -9.54 14.20
N LYS A 573 -16.49 -10.48 14.32
CA LYS A 573 -15.19 -10.41 13.63
C LYS A 573 -15.37 -10.42 12.11
N THR A 574 -16.18 -11.33 11.56
CA THR A 574 -16.47 -11.38 10.12
C THR A 574 -17.10 -10.09 9.61
N VAL A 575 -18.16 -9.59 10.26
CA VAL A 575 -18.83 -8.35 9.86
C VAL A 575 -17.85 -7.17 9.89
N THR A 576 -17.07 -7.05 10.95
CA THR A 576 -16.03 -6.01 11.07
C THR A 576 -14.97 -6.16 9.98
N GLY A 577 -14.56 -7.39 9.65
CA GLY A 577 -13.63 -7.67 8.55
C GLY A 577 -14.16 -7.19 7.21
N ILE A 578 -15.44 -7.42 6.91
CA ILE A 578 -16.07 -6.95 5.66
C ILE A 578 -16.13 -5.42 5.62
N VAL A 579 -16.55 -4.77 6.72
CA VAL A 579 -16.55 -3.30 6.83
C VAL A 579 -15.14 -2.74 6.59
N LEU A 580 -14.15 -3.38 7.18
CA LEU A 580 -12.74 -2.99 7.06
C LEU A 580 -12.26 -3.13 5.60
N ILE A 581 -12.61 -4.21 4.89
CA ILE A 581 -12.33 -4.38 3.44
C ILE A 581 -12.96 -3.24 2.63
N VAL A 582 -14.23 -2.91 2.90
CA VAL A 582 -14.96 -1.85 2.17
C VAL A 582 -14.27 -0.50 2.38
N VAL A 583 -13.92 -0.15 3.63
CA VAL A 583 -13.25 1.11 3.94
C VAL A 583 -11.86 1.17 3.28
N GLN A 584 -11.08 0.09 3.34
CA GLN A 584 -9.75 0.02 2.74
C GLN A 584 -9.81 0.12 1.21
N SER A 585 -10.74 -0.62 0.60
CA SER A 585 -10.96 -0.61 -0.85
C SER A 585 -11.44 0.77 -1.34
N ALA A 586 -12.36 1.42 -0.63
CA ALA A 586 -12.83 2.75 -0.95
C ALA A 586 -11.68 3.78 -0.98
N LEU A 587 -10.81 3.78 0.02
CA LEU A 587 -9.65 4.68 0.03
C LEU A 587 -8.67 4.37 -1.11
N THR A 588 -8.43 3.10 -1.44
CA THR A 588 -7.59 2.77 -2.63
C THR A 588 -8.19 3.26 -3.94
N GLY A 589 -9.51 3.13 -4.11
CA GLY A 589 -10.22 3.65 -5.28
C GLY A 589 -10.12 5.17 -5.38
N ILE A 590 -10.29 5.88 -4.27
CA ILE A 590 -10.14 7.35 -4.22
C ILE A 590 -8.71 7.75 -4.59
N LEU A 591 -7.68 7.10 -4.04
CA LEU A 591 -6.28 7.39 -4.38
C LEU A 591 -6.00 7.12 -5.87
N ALA A 592 -6.52 6.03 -6.41
CA ALA A 592 -6.38 5.69 -7.84
C ALA A 592 -7.04 6.75 -8.74
N ILE A 593 -8.24 7.24 -8.38
CA ILE A 593 -8.93 8.31 -9.11
C ILE A 593 -8.14 9.61 -9.05
N LEU A 594 -7.61 9.99 -7.87
CA LEU A 594 -6.79 11.19 -7.72
C LEU A 594 -5.50 11.11 -8.55
N ILE A 595 -4.89 9.92 -8.63
CA ILE A 595 -3.74 9.65 -9.48
C ILE A 595 -4.10 9.81 -10.96
N ALA A 596 -5.20 9.20 -11.40
CA ALA A 596 -5.67 9.34 -12.77
C ALA A 596 -5.98 10.80 -13.13
N ALA A 597 -6.63 11.54 -12.23
CA ALA A 597 -6.91 12.96 -12.41
C ALA A 597 -5.62 13.79 -12.54
N ASN A 598 -4.63 13.55 -11.67
CA ASN A 598 -3.33 14.20 -11.76
C ASN A 598 -2.60 13.88 -13.07
N ALA A 599 -2.66 12.62 -13.52
CA ALA A 599 -2.09 12.20 -14.80
C ALA A 599 -2.77 12.91 -15.99
N ILE A 600 -4.11 12.99 -15.99
CA ILE A 600 -4.87 13.69 -17.02
C ILE A 600 -4.54 15.18 -17.01
N ILE A 601 -4.48 15.82 -15.84
CA ILE A 601 -4.12 17.24 -15.74
C ILE A 601 -2.71 17.49 -16.30
N LEU A 602 -1.76 16.61 -16.02
CA LEU A 602 -0.40 16.69 -16.56
C LEU A 602 -0.35 16.49 -18.08
N CYS A 603 -1.15 15.56 -18.63
CA CYS A 603 -1.21 15.29 -20.06
C CYS A 603 -1.98 16.36 -20.85
N VAL A 604 -3.06 16.90 -20.28
CA VAL A 604 -3.96 17.86 -20.93
C VAL A 604 -3.48 19.30 -20.75
N ARG A 605 -2.68 19.62 -19.72
CA ARG A 605 -2.05 20.95 -19.61
C ARG A 605 -1.13 21.15 -20.80
N GLU A 606 -1.62 21.97 -21.73
CA GLU A 606 -0.86 22.43 -22.88
C GLU A 606 0.46 23.01 -22.39
N ASN A 607 1.56 22.41 -22.85
CA ASN A 607 2.90 22.72 -22.40
C ASN A 607 3.07 24.26 -22.47
N PRO A 608 3.32 24.97 -21.35
CA PRO A 608 3.31 26.44 -21.33
C PRO A 608 4.37 27.02 -22.29
N HIS A 609 5.42 26.23 -22.59
CA HIS A 609 6.39 26.53 -23.64
C HIS A 609 5.84 26.38 -25.05
N ALA A 610 4.96 25.40 -25.30
CA ALA A 610 4.26 25.27 -26.58
C ALA A 610 3.24 26.40 -26.74
N LYS A 611 2.53 26.79 -25.68
CA LYS A 611 1.66 27.97 -25.67
C LYS A 611 2.45 29.26 -25.92
N ARG A 612 3.54 29.51 -25.19
CA ARG A 612 4.45 30.66 -25.46
C ARG A 612 5.02 30.64 -26.88
N ARG A 613 5.41 29.47 -27.41
CA ARG A 613 5.92 29.36 -28.79
C ARG A 613 4.83 29.58 -29.83
N ARG A 614 3.60 29.14 -29.57
CA ARG A 614 2.43 29.42 -30.41
C ARG A 614 2.07 30.90 -30.37
N GLU A 615 2.09 31.52 -29.20
CA GLU A 615 1.88 32.96 -29.02
C GLU A 615 2.99 33.78 -29.68
N ALA A 616 4.26 33.41 -29.54
CA ALA A 616 5.39 34.06 -30.21
C ALA A 616 5.34 33.90 -31.74
N LYS A 617 4.99 32.72 -32.26
CA LYS A 617 4.78 32.49 -33.70
C LYS A 617 3.57 33.27 -34.23
N LYS A 618 2.51 33.38 -33.44
CA LYS A 618 1.32 34.17 -33.79
C LYS A 618 1.67 35.66 -33.84
N MET A 619 2.39 36.17 -32.84
CA MET A 619 2.90 37.56 -32.84
C MET A 619 3.81 37.86 -34.03
N ASN A 620 4.74 36.97 -34.39
CA ASN A 620 5.58 37.16 -35.59
C ASN A 620 4.75 37.16 -36.89
N ARG A 621 3.75 36.29 -37.00
CA ARG A 621 2.89 36.24 -38.18
C ARG A 621 1.99 37.49 -38.29
N ASP A 622 1.50 37.98 -37.16
CA ASP A 622 0.69 39.21 -37.10
C ASP A 622 1.54 40.47 -37.41
N ILE A 623 2.88 40.40 -37.26
CA ILE A 623 3.83 41.44 -37.73
C ILE A 623 4.05 41.36 -39.25
N ASP A 624 4.15 40.16 -39.81
CA ASP A 624 4.39 39.94 -41.25
C ASP A 624 3.14 40.21 -42.12
N ASP A 625 1.92 40.11 -41.56
CA ASP A 625 0.63 40.34 -42.25
C ASP A 625 0.23 41.84 -42.32
N LEU A 626 1.09 42.73 -41.79
CA LEU A 626 0.96 44.17 -42.00
C LEU A 626 1.45 44.50 -43.41
N THR A 627 0.51 44.74 -44.33
CA THR A 627 0.80 45.25 -45.67
C THR A 627 1.55 46.60 -45.60
N PRO A 628 2.43 46.93 -46.57
CA PRO A 628 3.39 48.04 -46.46
C PRO A 628 2.80 49.45 -46.36
N LEU A 629 1.47 49.59 -46.40
CA LEU A 629 0.79 50.87 -46.35
C LEU A 629 0.54 51.39 -44.92
N ASP A 630 0.73 50.55 -43.89
CA ASP A 630 0.45 50.92 -42.49
C ASP A 630 1.71 51.06 -41.60
N ALA A 631 2.90 51.09 -42.23
CA ALA A 631 4.19 51.22 -41.53
C ALA A 631 4.39 52.57 -40.80
N ARG A 632 3.50 53.55 -41.01
CA ARG A 632 3.55 54.85 -40.34
C ARG A 632 2.92 54.81 -38.95
N GLU A 633 1.91 53.98 -38.74
CA GLU A 633 1.23 53.82 -37.45
C GLU A 633 2.07 52.97 -36.47
N SER A 634 2.87 52.02 -36.99
CA SER A 634 3.72 51.14 -36.18
C SER A 634 4.98 51.82 -35.63
N LEU A 635 5.44 52.92 -36.25
CA LEU A 635 6.54 53.75 -35.73
C LEU A 635 6.07 54.76 -34.65
N LEU A 636 4.76 54.96 -34.48
CA LEU A 636 4.20 55.82 -33.44
C LEU A 636 3.68 55.05 -32.21
N MET A 637 3.82 53.72 -32.20
CA MET A 637 3.50 52.90 -31.03
C MET A 637 4.67 52.91 -30.04
N GLU A 638 4.94 54.09 -29.47
CA GLU A 638 6.05 54.32 -28.53
C GLU A 638 5.82 53.70 -27.14
N ASN A 639 4.63 53.14 -26.89
CA ASN A 639 4.34 52.31 -25.73
C ASN A 639 3.32 51.23 -26.09
N PRO A 640 3.66 49.92 -26.08
CA PRO A 640 2.63 48.90 -26.13
C PRO A 640 1.71 49.08 -24.92
N PRO A 641 0.38 48.89 -25.06
CA PRO A 641 -0.51 48.96 -23.91
C PRO A 641 -0.01 47.91 -22.90
N ARG A 642 0.43 48.39 -21.75
CA ARG A 642 0.83 47.57 -20.62
C ARG A 642 -0.43 46.83 -20.19
N LYS A 643 -0.64 45.62 -20.71
CA LYS A 643 -1.75 44.76 -20.27
C LYS A 643 -1.66 44.66 -18.76
N GLU A 644 -2.69 45.14 -18.07
CA GLU A 644 -2.88 44.92 -16.65
C GLU A 644 -2.93 43.41 -16.40
N TYR A 645 -1.80 42.87 -15.95
CA TYR A 645 -1.68 41.47 -15.52
C TYR A 645 -2.48 41.19 -14.24
N THR A 646 -3.14 42.20 -13.68
CA THR A 646 -3.90 42.16 -12.43
C THR A 646 -5.22 41.38 -12.54
N GLU A 647 -5.87 41.34 -13.72
CA GLU A 647 -7.18 40.66 -13.83
C GLU A 647 -7.12 39.15 -14.12
N MET A 648 -6.04 38.64 -14.74
CA MET A 648 -5.87 37.18 -14.94
C MET A 648 -5.37 36.42 -13.70
N SER A 649 -5.04 37.12 -12.62
CA SER A 649 -4.62 36.50 -11.35
C SER A 649 -5.78 35.93 -10.54
N LYS A 650 -7.03 36.37 -10.78
CA LYS A 650 -8.19 35.99 -9.96
C LYS A 650 -8.73 34.58 -10.21
N PHE A 651 -8.33 33.92 -11.29
CA PHE A 651 -8.77 32.55 -11.61
C PHE A 651 -7.65 31.49 -11.56
N ASN A 652 -6.48 31.84 -11.02
CA ASN A 652 -5.31 30.96 -11.02
C ASN A 652 -4.94 30.50 -9.60
N PHE A 653 -5.81 29.73 -8.95
CA PHE A 653 -5.42 29.02 -7.72
C PHE A 653 -4.57 27.79 -8.09
N THR A 654 -3.26 27.99 -8.19
CA THR A 654 -2.14 27.06 -7.86
C THR A 654 -0.84 27.59 -8.47
N GLY A 655 -0.38 28.74 -7.98
CA GLY A 655 0.98 29.28 -8.17
C GLY A 655 1.55 29.69 -6.80
N PRO A 656 2.89 29.77 -6.65
CA PRO A 656 3.55 29.83 -5.34
C PRO A 656 3.33 31.17 -4.61
N TYR A 657 3.37 31.04 -3.29
CA TYR A 657 3.25 32.06 -2.24
C TYR A 657 4.06 33.34 -2.53
N GLU A 658 3.38 34.49 -2.52
CA GLU A 658 3.98 35.82 -2.40
C GLU A 658 4.16 36.14 -0.90
N PRO A 659 5.32 36.64 -0.45
CA PRO A 659 5.54 36.91 0.97
C PRO A 659 4.69 38.11 1.43
N TYR A 660 3.97 37.92 2.53
CA TYR A 660 3.18 38.93 3.22
C TYR A 660 4.06 40.14 3.60
N ARG A 661 3.83 41.29 2.96
CA ARG A 661 4.32 42.60 3.40
C ARG A 661 3.13 43.38 3.95
N ASP A 662 3.20 43.77 5.22
CA ASP A 662 2.28 44.73 5.81
C ASP A 662 2.41 46.07 5.08
N HIS A 663 1.44 46.39 4.21
CA HIS A 663 1.24 47.75 3.71
C HIS A 663 0.14 48.41 4.54
N TYR A 664 0.52 49.42 5.33
CA TYR A 664 -0.40 50.35 5.95
C TYR A 664 -1.04 51.23 4.84
N ASP A 665 -2.29 50.96 4.49
CA ASP A 665 -3.06 51.80 3.56
C ASP A 665 -3.55 53.08 4.26
N SER A 666 -2.99 54.22 3.85
CA SER A 666 -3.51 55.54 4.19
C SER A 666 -4.80 55.81 3.41
N LYS A 667 -5.93 55.76 4.11
CA LYS A 667 -7.25 56.18 3.60
C LYS A 667 -7.20 57.63 3.08
N LEU A 668 -7.41 57.84 1.78
CA LEU A 668 -7.92 59.11 1.25
C LEU A 668 -9.44 59.00 1.00
N ARG A 669 -10.16 59.91 1.65
CA ARG A 669 -11.62 60.08 1.64
C ARG A 669 -12.06 60.70 0.32
N SER A 670 -13.05 60.11 -0.34
CA SER A 670 -13.80 60.72 -1.45
C SER A 670 -14.80 61.77 -0.92
N SER A 671 -14.91 62.91 -1.61
CA SER A 671 -16.11 63.77 -1.57
C SER A 671 -16.76 63.78 -2.97
N PRO A 672 -18.11 63.65 -3.08
CA PRO A 672 -18.81 63.51 -4.36
C PRO A 672 -19.73 64.70 -4.70
N THR A 673 -19.68 65.20 -5.94
CA THR A 673 -20.76 65.91 -6.66
C THR A 673 -20.39 65.89 -8.15
N GLY A 674 -21.09 65.19 -9.06
CA GLY A 674 -22.34 65.62 -9.75
C GLY A 674 -22.01 66.66 -10.85
N SER A 675 -22.40 66.59 -12.13
CA SER A 675 -23.26 65.72 -12.92
C SER A 675 -22.97 65.94 -14.43
N THR A 676 -23.37 64.96 -15.25
CA THR A 676 -23.99 65.03 -16.60
C THR A 676 -23.51 65.99 -17.71
N ASP A 677 -23.36 65.36 -18.88
CA ASP A 677 -23.84 65.78 -20.22
C ASP A 677 -22.87 66.38 -21.27
N ARG A 678 -22.73 65.58 -22.36
CA ARG A 678 -22.96 65.89 -23.79
C ARG A 678 -22.15 67.04 -24.44
N LEU A 679 -21.38 66.88 -25.53
CA LEU A 679 -21.59 66.35 -26.91
C LEU A 679 -21.26 67.52 -27.88
N VAL A 680 -20.55 67.24 -28.97
CA VAL A 680 -20.40 68.06 -30.21
C VAL A 680 -19.24 69.10 -30.26
N ASP A 681 -18.23 68.78 -31.08
CA ASP A 681 -17.35 69.69 -31.87
C ASP A 681 -18.08 70.14 -33.16
N PRO A 682 -17.61 71.11 -33.99
CA PRO A 682 -16.59 72.20 -33.90
C PRO A 682 -17.20 73.52 -34.52
N PRO A 683 -16.55 74.39 -35.36
CA PRO A 683 -15.15 74.86 -35.54
C PRO A 683 -15.00 76.41 -35.54
N GLY A 684 -13.77 76.96 -35.54
CA GLY A 684 -13.52 78.31 -36.10
C GLY A 684 -12.38 79.18 -35.53
N TYR A 685 -11.32 79.30 -36.33
CA TYR A 685 -10.54 80.49 -36.71
C TYR A 685 -9.79 81.42 -35.71
N HIS A 686 -8.58 81.77 -36.19
CA HIS A 686 -7.72 82.96 -35.99
C HIS A 686 -6.94 83.19 -34.68
N GLU A 687 -5.68 82.75 -34.71
CA GLU A 687 -4.48 83.57 -34.94
C GLU A 687 -4.08 84.72 -33.98
N SER A 688 -2.76 84.75 -33.72
CA SER A 688 -1.91 85.83 -33.20
C SER A 688 -2.04 86.14 -31.70
N GLN A 689 -0.99 86.40 -30.92
CA GLN A 689 0.39 86.77 -31.23
C GLN A 689 1.22 86.74 -29.92
N HIS A 690 2.54 86.58 -30.11
CA HIS A 690 3.62 86.99 -29.20
C HIS A 690 3.82 86.19 -27.90
N GLY A 691 5.04 85.77 -27.54
CA GLY A 691 6.34 86.02 -28.13
C GLY A 691 7.41 85.86 -27.05
N ARG A 692 8.57 85.36 -27.50
CA ARG A 692 9.91 85.47 -26.90
C ARG A 692 10.29 84.52 -25.75
N SER A 693 10.90 83.41 -26.18
CA SER A 693 12.33 83.09 -26.02
C SER A 693 13.16 83.92 -25.03
N LEU A 694 14.01 83.24 -24.26
CA LEU A 694 15.49 83.30 -24.32
C LEU A 694 16.03 82.48 -23.12
N SER A 695 16.60 81.31 -23.40
CA SER A 695 18.06 81.07 -23.47
C SER A 695 18.76 81.02 -22.11
N ARG A 696 19.47 79.93 -21.81
CA ARG A 696 20.91 79.77 -22.12
C ARG A 696 21.56 78.83 -21.09
N GLU A 697 22.35 77.89 -21.63
CA GLU A 697 23.63 77.28 -21.16
C GLU A 697 24.07 77.44 -19.70
N SER A 698 24.93 76.60 -19.12
CA SER A 698 25.51 75.29 -19.37
C SER A 698 26.54 75.08 -18.26
N ARG A 699 26.77 73.83 -17.86
CA ARG A 699 28.08 73.25 -17.47
C ARG A 699 28.86 73.73 -16.22
N HIS A 700 29.24 72.69 -15.47
CA HIS A 700 30.60 72.38 -14.96
C HIS A 700 31.06 72.77 -13.53
N THR A 701 31.22 71.69 -12.73
CA THR A 701 32.43 71.23 -11.97
C THR A 701 32.91 71.86 -10.65
N ARG A 702 33.12 70.91 -9.72
CA ARG A 702 34.30 70.63 -8.84
C ARG A 702 34.54 71.38 -7.52
N ASP A 703 34.70 70.52 -6.51
CA ASP A 703 35.72 70.45 -5.45
C ASP A 703 35.92 71.63 -4.48
N SER A 704 35.86 71.32 -3.17
CA SER A 704 37.02 71.33 -2.23
C SER A 704 36.63 71.69 -0.79
N ARG A 705 37.11 70.88 0.18
CA ARG A 705 37.67 71.20 1.53
C ARG A 705 36.80 72.04 2.51
N GLY A 706 36.71 71.81 3.81
CA GLY A 706 37.39 70.93 4.76
C GLY A 706 37.40 71.60 6.16
N SER A 707 37.23 70.79 7.22
CA SER A 707 37.67 71.00 8.62
C SER A 707 36.85 71.93 9.56
N PRO A 708 37.01 71.86 10.91
CA PRO A 708 36.86 70.70 11.80
C PRO A 708 36.23 71.06 13.19
N ASP A 709 36.31 70.08 14.11
CA ASP A 709 36.34 70.17 15.59
C ASP A 709 35.07 69.90 16.41
N GLY A 710 35.22 68.97 17.36
CA GLY A 710 34.23 68.74 18.43
C GLY A 710 34.24 67.35 19.09
N ARG A 711 35.40 66.93 19.64
CA ARG A 711 35.71 65.83 20.60
C ARG A 711 34.58 64.93 21.19
N LYS A 712 34.91 63.62 21.20
CA LYS A 712 34.40 62.48 22.02
C LYS A 712 34.91 62.56 23.49
N PRO A 713 34.94 61.49 24.36
CA PRO A 713 34.08 60.30 24.65
C PRO A 713 33.83 60.11 26.18
N THR A 714 33.18 59.01 26.62
CA THR A 714 33.34 58.17 27.87
C THR A 714 31.95 57.67 28.35
N THR A 715 31.64 56.46 28.84
CA THR A 715 32.33 55.20 29.23
C THR A 715 31.24 54.13 29.53
N PRO A 716 31.59 52.84 29.77
CA PRO A 716 30.67 51.69 29.77
C PRO A 716 30.12 51.30 31.15
N GLY A 717 29.06 50.49 31.19
CA GLY A 717 28.54 49.83 32.39
C GLY A 717 28.45 48.31 32.23
N TYR A 718 29.23 47.59 33.04
CA TYR A 718 29.21 46.14 33.26
C TYR A 718 28.29 45.80 34.46
N GLY A 719 27.74 44.58 34.51
CA GLY A 719 27.18 43.98 35.75
C GLY A 719 26.23 42.79 35.53
N PHE A 720 26.76 41.55 35.44
CA PHE A 720 26.57 40.38 36.34
C PHE A 720 25.10 39.93 36.59
N ALA A 721 24.64 38.78 36.06
CA ALA A 721 24.81 37.40 36.55
C ALA A 721 23.93 37.04 37.77
N TYR A 722 22.92 36.19 37.54
CA TYR A 722 22.68 34.89 38.18
C TYR A 722 21.79 34.04 37.25
#